data_AF-A0AAV8SAI3-F1
#
_entry.id   AF-A0AAV8SAI3-F1
#
_cell.length_a   1.000
_cell.length_b   1.000
_cell.length_c   1.000
_cell.angle_alpha   90.00
_cell.angle_beta   90.00
_cell.angle_gamma   90.00
#
_symmetry.space_group_name_H-M   'P 1'
#
loop_
_entity.id
_entity.type
_entity.pdbx_description
1 polymer ?
#
loop_
_entity_poly.entity_id
_entity_poly.type
_entity_poly.pdbx_seq_one_letter_code
_entity_poly.pdbx_strand_id
1 'polypeptide(L)'
;MDVHLLGETSSHRRTSDTATAFNRRSDAITHGTRYQKAAALVDLAEDGVGLPEQILDRPDFESVAKLYFVFIQFDILWTLNYFALLVLNFLEKPLWCSSRACNDREYYYLGQLPYFSDAESLIFEGVTLVILVVHIFFPISYEGLYIYWKNPLNRLKVICLSILVADLLVYTLYLSPVALNFLPVRIAPYIRVIFFIISIRDLQRSILILFGMLKTYFNVLALWLLFLLFSSWLAYVMFEDTQQGKLVFTSYGTTLYQMFILFTTSNNPDVWIPAYKASRWYCLFFVLYVLLGVYFVTNLILAVVYDSFKSQLAKQVSQMDCMRRRMLTKAFSLIDKQNMGFLNKEQCIRLFEELNNYRTLPKIPREEFELIFDELDDSRDFKINPDEFADLCHAIALRFEKEDVLSCFEMFPTIYRSPISEKLKSFVRSPKFGYMISFILILNLVAVVIETTLDIENNSAQKVWQIVEFTFGWIYVLEMALKIYSFGFLNYWRDGQNRFDFLVTWIIVIGETITFASPNGLTFLSNGEWIRYLLLARMLRLIRLLMYVRSYRAFVATFLTLVPSLMPYLGTIFCVMCIYCSLGVQVFGGIVNAGNPSVEETDIAENDYWLFNFNDYPNGMVTLFNLLVMNNWQEWMQSYKQLTGTAWTLAYFISFYLLTVLLLLNLVIAFVLEAFFAEMELETSESRDECKDVKDLSYRPRYVGTKTRSQRVDVLLHHMLSAELDQNRS
;
A
#
# COMPACT_ATOMS: atom_id res chain seq x y z
N MET A 1 46.82 68.42 -2.29
CA MET A 1 45.36 68.57 -2.34
C MET A 1 44.89 67.66 -3.45
N ASP A 2 44.35 66.54 -3.01
CA ASP A 2 44.02 65.33 -3.76
C ASP A 2 43.03 65.55 -4.88
N VAL A 3 43.11 64.73 -5.94
CA VAL A 3 42.05 63.79 -6.37
C VAL A 3 42.62 62.90 -7.49
N HIS A 4 42.73 61.60 -7.19
CA HIS A 4 42.91 60.50 -8.14
C HIS A 4 41.58 60.24 -8.86
N LEU A 5 41.59 59.98 -10.18
CA LEU A 5 40.49 59.29 -10.87
C LEU A 5 41.00 58.47 -12.06
N LEU A 6 40.59 57.20 -12.02
CA LEU A 6 40.91 56.09 -12.90
C LEU A 6 40.29 56.22 -14.30
N GLY A 7 40.96 55.67 -15.29
CA GLY A 7 40.37 55.32 -16.58
C GLY A 7 39.80 53.91 -16.54
N GLU A 8 38.60 53.72 -17.08
CA GLU A 8 38.06 52.42 -17.43
C GLU A 8 37.37 52.45 -18.80
N THR A 9 37.64 51.37 -19.52
CA THR A 9 37.36 51.08 -20.91
C THR A 9 36.06 50.30 -21.07
N SER A 10 35.37 50.56 -22.18
CA SER A 10 34.57 49.62 -22.99
C SER A 10 33.42 48.83 -22.33
N SER A 11 32.20 49.26 -22.66
CA SER A 11 30.93 48.58 -22.45
C SER A 11 30.81 47.25 -23.24
N HIS A 12 30.75 46.12 -22.55
CA HIS A 12 30.08 44.92 -23.04
C HIS A 12 28.76 44.72 -22.26
N ARG A 13 27.64 44.96 -22.94
CA ARG A 13 26.28 44.64 -22.46
C ARG A 13 26.15 43.13 -22.26
N ARG A 14 26.16 42.66 -21.01
CA ARG A 14 25.58 41.37 -20.62
C ARG A 14 24.06 41.54 -20.57
N THR A 15 23.36 40.89 -21.48
CA THR A 15 21.92 40.64 -21.37
C THR A 15 21.68 39.75 -20.15
N SER A 16 21.07 40.33 -19.12
CA SER A 16 20.58 39.63 -17.94
C SER A 16 19.31 38.87 -18.31
N ASP A 17 19.45 37.61 -18.72
CA ASP A 17 18.37 36.63 -18.58
C ASP A 17 18.22 36.35 -17.08
N THR A 18 17.33 37.08 -16.41
CA THR A 18 16.86 36.70 -15.07
C THR A 18 16.11 35.38 -15.22
N ALA A 19 16.81 34.27 -14.99
CA ALA A 19 16.23 32.94 -14.94
C ALA A 19 15.15 32.92 -13.86
N THR A 20 13.88 32.86 -14.28
CA THR A 20 12.77 32.56 -13.38
C THR A 20 12.97 31.14 -12.86
N ALA A 21 13.35 31.00 -11.59
CA ALA A 21 13.42 29.70 -10.93
C ALA A 21 12.00 29.11 -10.84
N PHE A 22 11.80 27.93 -11.43
CA PHE A 22 10.53 27.22 -11.37
C PHE A 22 10.54 26.26 -10.17
N ASN A 23 9.78 26.56 -9.12
CA ASN A 23 9.68 25.69 -7.94
C ASN A 23 8.86 24.41 -8.21
N ARG A 24 8.10 24.34 -9.31
CA ARG A 24 7.34 23.13 -9.70
C ARG A 24 8.07 22.41 -10.82
N ARG A 25 8.37 21.12 -10.59
CA ARG A 25 8.98 20.20 -11.58
C ARG A 25 8.21 20.19 -12.91
N SER A 26 6.88 20.26 -12.87
CA SER A 26 6.03 20.32 -14.07
C SER A 26 6.29 21.55 -14.93
N ASP A 27 6.56 22.69 -14.29
CA ASP A 27 6.70 23.98 -14.96
C ASP A 27 8.12 24.11 -15.52
N ALA A 28 9.13 23.56 -14.83
CA ALA A 28 10.48 23.43 -15.34
C ALA A 28 10.58 22.49 -16.55
N ILE A 29 9.86 21.36 -16.54
CA ILE A 29 9.85 20.41 -17.66
C ILE A 29 9.17 21.00 -18.91
N THR A 30 8.16 21.85 -18.73
CA THR A 30 7.36 22.40 -19.83
C THR A 30 7.91 23.73 -20.37
N HIS A 31 8.35 24.63 -19.50
CA HIS A 31 8.74 26.00 -19.85
C HIS A 31 10.20 26.34 -19.50
N GLY A 32 10.89 25.45 -18.77
CA GLY A 32 12.26 25.69 -18.32
C GLY A 32 13.32 25.60 -19.41
N THR A 33 14.51 26.10 -19.07
CA THR A 33 15.72 25.96 -19.89
C THR A 33 16.14 24.49 -19.99
N ARG A 34 17.07 24.15 -20.90
CA ARG A 34 17.53 22.76 -21.07
C ARG A 34 18.09 22.15 -19.77
N TYR A 35 18.83 22.95 -19.00
CA TYR A 35 19.39 22.52 -17.72
C TYR A 35 18.31 22.36 -16.65
N GLN A 36 17.30 23.24 -16.61
CA GLN A 36 16.14 23.11 -15.72
C GLN A 36 15.31 21.86 -16.05
N LYS A 37 15.13 21.55 -17.34
CA LYS A 37 14.46 20.33 -17.82
C LYS A 37 15.23 19.08 -17.41
N ALA A 38 16.55 19.09 -17.61
CA ALA A 38 17.41 17.97 -17.25
C ALA A 38 17.44 17.76 -15.72
N ALA A 39 17.55 18.83 -14.92
CA ALA A 39 17.51 18.76 -13.46
C ALA A 39 16.17 18.18 -12.97
N ALA A 40 15.05 18.64 -13.52
CA ALA A 40 13.73 18.11 -13.17
C ALA A 40 13.54 16.65 -13.60
N LEU A 41 14.12 16.21 -14.72
CA LEU A 41 14.09 14.82 -15.16
C LEU A 41 14.97 13.90 -14.30
N VAL A 42 16.15 14.37 -13.89
CA VAL A 42 17.05 13.66 -12.96
C VAL A 42 16.34 13.45 -11.63
N ASP A 43 15.77 14.52 -11.08
CA ASP A 43 15.06 14.45 -9.80
C ASP A 43 13.80 13.56 -9.87
N LEU A 44 13.09 13.58 -11.00
CA LEU A 44 11.95 12.69 -11.25
C LEU A 44 12.36 11.22 -11.42
N ALA A 45 13.50 10.96 -12.06
CA ALA A 45 14.04 9.62 -12.26
C ALA A 45 14.45 8.98 -10.93
N GLU A 46 15.11 9.74 -10.06
CA GLU A 46 15.54 9.29 -8.74
C GLU A 46 14.38 9.16 -7.73
N ASP A 47 13.26 9.86 -7.96
CA ASP A 47 12.03 9.69 -7.18
C ASP A 47 11.24 8.42 -7.53
N GLY A 48 11.65 7.66 -8.57
CA GLY A 48 10.96 6.46 -9.03
C GLY A 48 9.60 6.74 -9.70
N VAL A 49 9.19 8.01 -9.82
CA VAL A 49 7.97 8.46 -10.50
C VAL A 49 8.27 8.62 -11.99
N GLY A 50 8.49 7.50 -12.68
CA GLY A 50 8.87 7.54 -14.09
C GLY A 50 7.80 8.14 -15.02
N LEU A 51 8.24 8.93 -16.01
CA LEU A 51 7.42 9.25 -17.18
C LEU A 51 7.26 7.99 -18.04
N PRO A 52 6.09 7.74 -18.64
CA PRO A 52 5.91 6.65 -19.60
C PRO A 52 6.92 6.77 -20.74
N GLU A 53 7.51 5.64 -21.13
CA GLU A 53 8.52 5.58 -22.21
C GLU A 53 8.01 6.22 -23.51
N GLN A 54 6.72 6.01 -23.82
CA GLN A 54 6.11 6.54 -25.05
C GLN A 54 6.04 8.08 -25.10
N ILE A 55 6.15 8.76 -23.95
CA ILE A 55 6.11 10.22 -23.86
C ILE A 55 7.52 10.80 -24.10
N LEU A 56 8.57 10.13 -23.62
CA LEU A 56 9.96 10.61 -23.66
C LEU A 56 10.54 10.69 -25.08
N ASP A 57 10.03 9.89 -26.02
CA ASP A 57 10.54 9.82 -27.39
C ASP A 57 9.84 10.72 -28.39
N ARG A 58 8.82 11.48 -27.95
CA ARG A 58 8.06 12.36 -28.85
C ARG A 58 8.77 13.69 -29.13
N PRO A 59 8.64 14.22 -30.37
CA PRO A 59 9.16 15.54 -30.71
C PRO A 59 8.44 16.66 -29.96
N ASP A 60 7.13 16.53 -29.70
CA ASP A 60 6.30 17.49 -28.96
C ASP A 60 6.24 17.20 -27.45
N PHE A 61 7.35 16.76 -26.87
CA PHE A 61 7.44 16.35 -25.46
C PHE A 61 6.88 17.40 -24.48
N GLU A 62 7.11 18.68 -24.74
CA GLU A 62 6.74 19.79 -23.84
C GLU A 62 5.22 19.93 -23.67
N SER A 63 4.48 19.91 -24.78
CA SER A 63 3.02 20.02 -24.76
C SER A 63 2.36 18.77 -24.18
N VAL A 64 2.94 17.60 -24.47
CA VAL A 64 2.47 16.29 -23.98
C VAL A 64 2.72 16.16 -22.47
N ALA A 65 3.90 16.57 -21.98
CA ALA A 65 4.24 16.54 -20.57
C ALA A 65 3.30 17.43 -19.75
N LYS A 66 2.92 18.61 -20.26
CA LYS A 66 1.95 19.49 -19.61
C LYS A 66 0.61 18.78 -19.37
N LEU A 67 0.06 18.15 -20.40
CA LEU A 67 -1.21 17.39 -20.30
C LEU A 67 -1.09 16.21 -19.33
N TYR A 68 0.04 15.52 -19.32
CA TYR A 68 0.33 14.45 -18.37
C TYR A 68 0.39 14.95 -16.92
N PHE A 69 1.01 16.10 -16.66
CA PHE A 69 1.02 16.69 -15.31
C PHE A 69 -0.37 17.15 -14.86
N VAL A 70 -1.19 17.70 -15.77
CA VAL A 70 -2.60 18.00 -15.48
C VAL A 70 -3.36 16.73 -15.08
N PHE A 71 -3.15 15.63 -15.81
CA PHE A 71 -3.76 14.34 -15.46
C PHE A 71 -3.36 13.86 -14.06
N ILE A 72 -2.08 13.95 -13.71
CA ILE A 72 -1.57 13.59 -12.38
C ILE A 72 -2.14 14.48 -11.27
N GLN A 73 -2.37 15.76 -11.52
CA GLN A 73 -2.97 16.65 -10.51
C GLN A 73 -4.36 16.16 -10.08
N PHE A 74 -5.10 15.48 -10.97
CA PHE A 74 -6.40 14.89 -10.67
C PHE A 74 -6.32 13.43 -10.17
N ASP A 75 -5.13 12.88 -9.91
CA ASP A 75 -4.96 11.48 -9.46
C ASP A 75 -5.75 11.14 -8.19
N ILE A 76 -5.87 12.09 -7.26
CA ILE A 76 -6.70 11.94 -6.05
C ILE A 76 -8.18 11.76 -6.42
N LEU A 77 -8.70 12.52 -7.39
CA LEU A 77 -10.07 12.40 -7.85
C LEU A 77 -10.31 11.03 -8.51
N TRP A 78 -9.37 10.60 -9.36
CA TRP A 78 -9.45 9.33 -10.07
C TRP A 78 -9.42 8.15 -9.10
N THR A 79 -8.49 8.15 -8.15
CA THR A 79 -8.36 7.11 -7.12
C THR A 79 -9.61 7.04 -6.25
N LEU A 80 -10.14 8.18 -5.79
CA LEU A 80 -11.41 8.24 -5.05
C LEU A 80 -12.59 7.66 -5.85
N ASN A 81 -12.66 7.90 -7.15
CA ASN A 81 -13.71 7.32 -7.99
C ASN A 81 -13.62 5.79 -8.05
N TYR A 82 -12.42 5.21 -8.10
CA TYR A 82 -12.27 3.76 -8.07
C TYR A 82 -12.66 3.15 -6.73
N PHE A 83 -12.33 3.82 -5.62
CA PHE A 83 -12.80 3.41 -4.31
C PHE A 83 -14.32 3.52 -4.21
N ALA A 84 -14.92 4.59 -4.74
CA ALA A 84 -16.37 4.74 -4.80
C ALA A 84 -17.03 3.59 -5.58
N LEU A 85 -16.47 3.17 -6.72
CA LEU A 85 -16.94 2.02 -7.49
C LEU A 85 -16.91 0.71 -6.69
N LEU A 86 -15.89 0.49 -5.87
CA LEU A 86 -15.84 -0.69 -4.99
C LEU A 86 -16.85 -0.59 -3.83
N VAL A 87 -16.99 0.59 -3.22
CA VAL A 87 -17.93 0.83 -2.12
C VAL A 87 -19.37 0.65 -2.58
N LEU A 88 -19.69 0.95 -3.84
CA LEU A 88 -21.02 0.68 -4.40
C LEU A 88 -21.43 -0.79 -4.26
N ASN A 89 -20.51 -1.75 -4.38
CA ASN A 89 -20.83 -3.16 -4.18
C ASN A 89 -21.34 -3.48 -2.77
N PHE A 90 -20.91 -2.71 -1.75
CA PHE A 90 -21.35 -2.90 -0.35
C PHE A 90 -22.74 -2.31 -0.08
N LEU A 91 -23.13 -1.28 -0.83
CA LEU A 91 -24.39 -0.54 -0.63
C LEU A 91 -25.47 -0.97 -1.61
N GLU A 92 -25.13 -1.77 -2.61
CA GLU A 92 -26.10 -2.32 -3.56
C GLU A 92 -26.95 -3.43 -2.95
N LYS A 93 -28.23 -3.39 -3.32
CA LYS A 93 -29.18 -4.43 -2.96
C LYS A 93 -28.89 -5.72 -3.73
N PRO A 94 -28.80 -6.88 -3.06
CA PRO A 94 -28.52 -8.14 -3.75
C PRO A 94 -29.73 -8.59 -4.59
N LEU A 95 -29.46 -9.24 -5.73
CA LEU A 95 -30.48 -9.58 -6.75
C LEU A 95 -31.60 -10.49 -6.24
N TRP A 96 -31.27 -11.42 -5.33
CA TRP A 96 -32.25 -12.35 -4.75
C TRP A 96 -33.25 -11.64 -3.82
N CYS A 97 -32.92 -10.43 -3.38
CA CYS A 97 -33.63 -9.72 -2.33
C CYS A 97 -34.73 -8.83 -2.95
N SER A 98 -35.97 -9.35 -2.98
CA SER A 98 -37.16 -8.59 -3.38
C SER A 98 -37.56 -7.56 -2.29
N SER A 99 -38.37 -6.54 -2.62
CA SER A 99 -38.72 -5.46 -1.66
C SER A 99 -39.29 -5.94 -0.32
N ARG A 100 -39.93 -7.11 -0.24
CA ARG A 100 -40.41 -7.65 1.05
C ARG A 100 -39.29 -8.36 1.82
N ALA A 101 -38.50 -9.20 1.16
CA ALA A 101 -37.42 -9.95 1.78
C ALA A 101 -36.34 -9.05 2.41
N CYS A 102 -36.05 -7.89 1.82
CA CYS A 102 -35.00 -6.99 2.33
C CYS A 102 -35.43 -6.10 3.48
N ASN A 103 -36.73 -5.97 3.70
CA ASN A 103 -37.25 -5.21 4.83
C ASN A 103 -37.12 -6.02 6.13
N ASP A 104 -37.20 -7.35 6.03
CA ASP A 104 -37.09 -8.29 7.15
C ASP A 104 -35.62 -8.69 7.40
N ARG A 105 -34.80 -7.71 7.84
CA ARG A 105 -33.35 -7.88 8.01
C ARG A 105 -32.94 -8.95 9.02
N GLU A 106 -33.68 -9.08 10.12
CA GLU A 106 -33.40 -10.09 11.16
C GLU A 106 -33.65 -11.51 10.66
N TYR A 107 -34.70 -11.70 9.87
CA TYR A 107 -35.08 -13.02 9.36
C TYR A 107 -34.06 -13.61 8.37
N TYR A 108 -33.45 -12.74 7.57
CA TYR A 108 -32.39 -13.11 6.61
C TYR A 108 -30.98 -12.84 7.14
N TYR A 109 -30.83 -12.50 8.42
CA TYR A 109 -29.53 -12.18 9.03
C TYR A 109 -28.69 -11.21 8.17
N LEU A 110 -29.35 -10.16 7.65
CA LEU A 110 -28.71 -9.15 6.79
C LEU A 110 -27.85 -8.20 7.62
N GLY A 111 -26.80 -7.67 7.02
CA GLY A 111 -25.93 -6.68 7.62
C GLY A 111 -26.65 -5.37 7.97
N GLN A 112 -26.00 -4.59 8.83
CA GLN A 112 -26.55 -3.32 9.32
C GLN A 112 -26.33 -2.14 8.36
N LEU A 113 -25.53 -2.31 7.30
CA LEU A 113 -25.30 -1.24 6.32
C LEU A 113 -26.59 -0.90 5.55
N PRO A 114 -26.86 0.40 5.29
CA PRO A 114 -28.02 0.80 4.51
C PRO A 114 -27.84 0.42 3.04
N TYR A 115 -28.87 -0.15 2.43
CA TYR A 115 -28.89 -0.39 0.99
C TYR A 115 -29.37 0.88 0.28
N PHE A 116 -28.78 1.19 -0.87
CA PHE A 116 -29.32 2.22 -1.74
C PHE A 116 -30.64 1.78 -2.37
N SER A 117 -31.54 2.75 -2.57
CA SER A 117 -32.68 2.54 -3.44
C SER A 117 -32.22 2.35 -4.89
N ASP A 118 -33.05 1.69 -5.71
CA ASP A 118 -32.68 1.41 -7.11
C ASP A 118 -32.38 2.71 -7.90
N ALA A 119 -33.10 3.80 -7.60
CA ALA A 119 -32.87 5.11 -8.21
C ALA A 119 -31.56 5.77 -7.74
N GLU A 120 -31.25 5.71 -6.45
CA GLU A 120 -29.99 6.23 -5.91
C GLU A 120 -28.80 5.45 -6.48
N SER A 121 -28.89 4.12 -6.52
CA SER A 121 -27.86 3.25 -7.09
C SER A 121 -27.58 3.61 -8.56
N LEU A 122 -28.63 3.81 -9.37
CA LEU A 122 -28.50 4.27 -10.76
C LEU A 122 -27.82 5.63 -10.88
N ILE A 123 -28.14 6.59 -10.01
CA ILE A 123 -27.52 7.92 -10.02
C ILE A 123 -26.03 7.81 -9.70
N PHE A 124 -25.66 7.10 -8.64
CA PHE A 124 -24.26 6.93 -8.26
C PHE A 124 -23.45 6.14 -9.31
N GLU A 125 -24.02 5.07 -9.86
CA GLU A 125 -23.39 4.30 -10.94
C GLU A 125 -23.23 5.17 -12.21
N GLY A 126 -24.23 5.98 -12.57
CA GLY A 126 -24.15 6.91 -13.69
C GLY A 126 -23.08 7.99 -13.50
N VAL A 127 -23.02 8.63 -12.33
CA VAL A 127 -22.01 9.67 -12.02
C VAL A 127 -20.60 9.09 -12.04
N THR A 128 -20.38 7.96 -11.36
CA THR A 128 -19.06 7.31 -11.32
C THR A 128 -18.62 6.85 -12.71
N LEU A 129 -19.55 6.38 -13.55
CA LEU A 129 -19.27 6.00 -14.94
C LEU A 129 -18.90 7.22 -15.80
N VAL A 130 -19.56 8.37 -15.65
CA VAL A 130 -19.18 9.60 -16.39
C VAL A 130 -17.75 10.02 -16.04
N ILE A 131 -17.41 10.03 -14.75
CA ILE A 131 -16.04 10.34 -14.29
C ILE A 131 -15.04 9.32 -14.87
N LEU A 132 -15.43 8.04 -14.91
CA LEU A 132 -14.63 6.95 -15.46
C LEU A 132 -14.37 7.10 -16.97
N VAL A 133 -15.39 7.51 -17.74
CA VAL A 133 -15.27 7.79 -19.17
C VAL A 133 -14.25 8.89 -19.41
N VAL A 134 -14.35 10.01 -18.68
CA VAL A 134 -13.38 11.11 -18.78
C VAL A 134 -11.98 10.60 -18.48
N HIS A 135 -11.80 9.85 -17.39
CA HIS A 135 -10.50 9.30 -17.02
C HIS A 135 -9.90 8.38 -18.09
N ILE A 136 -10.68 7.45 -18.67
CA ILE A 136 -10.18 6.45 -19.63
C ILE A 136 -9.78 7.08 -20.96
N PHE A 137 -10.51 8.09 -21.40
CA PHE A 137 -10.26 8.75 -22.68
C PHE A 137 -9.30 9.94 -22.56
N PHE A 138 -9.05 10.49 -21.37
CA PHE A 138 -8.06 11.56 -21.17
C PHE A 138 -6.66 11.20 -21.67
N PRO A 139 -6.12 9.98 -21.46
CA PRO A 139 -4.84 9.57 -22.01
C PRO A 139 -4.68 9.69 -23.52
N ILE A 140 -5.77 9.70 -24.29
CA ILE A 140 -5.71 9.92 -25.73
C ILE A 140 -5.11 11.30 -26.06
N SER A 141 -5.32 12.31 -25.20
CA SER A 141 -4.82 13.66 -25.43
C SER A 141 -3.30 13.76 -25.37
N TYR A 142 -2.63 12.95 -24.54
CA TYR A 142 -1.17 12.97 -24.39
C TYR A 142 -0.47 11.79 -25.08
N GLU A 143 -1.07 10.58 -25.14
CA GLU A 143 -0.51 9.41 -25.83
C GLU A 143 -0.78 9.42 -27.34
N GLY A 144 -1.86 10.07 -27.79
CA GLY A 144 -2.34 10.00 -29.17
C GLY A 144 -3.06 8.68 -29.52
N LEU A 145 -3.98 8.74 -30.49
CA LEU A 145 -4.90 7.66 -30.84
C LEU A 145 -4.21 6.32 -31.17
N TYR A 146 -3.21 6.32 -32.06
CA TYR A 146 -2.58 5.07 -32.53
C TYR A 146 -1.86 4.32 -31.40
N ILE A 147 -1.11 5.04 -30.56
CA ILE A 147 -0.35 4.45 -29.45
C ILE A 147 -1.31 3.94 -28.36
N TYR A 148 -2.35 4.73 -28.07
CA TYR A 148 -3.38 4.36 -27.10
C TYR A 148 -4.04 3.02 -27.45
N TRP A 149 -4.49 2.84 -28.70
CA TRP A 149 -5.12 1.60 -29.15
C TRP A 149 -4.14 0.43 -29.32
N LYS A 150 -2.84 0.70 -29.50
CA LYS A 150 -1.81 -0.34 -29.51
C LYS A 150 -1.56 -0.92 -28.12
N ASN A 151 -1.68 -0.10 -27.06
CA ASN A 151 -1.46 -0.54 -25.69
C ASN A 151 -2.55 -1.55 -25.25
N PRO A 152 -2.20 -2.80 -24.87
CA PRO A 152 -3.18 -3.80 -24.45
C PRO A 152 -3.95 -3.39 -23.18
N LEU A 153 -3.31 -2.64 -22.25
CA LEU A 153 -3.96 -2.20 -21.02
C LEU A 153 -5.09 -1.20 -21.30
N ASN A 154 -4.86 -0.24 -22.19
CA ASN A 154 -5.87 0.74 -22.56
C ASN A 154 -7.04 0.08 -23.31
N ARG A 155 -6.74 -0.87 -24.21
CA ARG A 155 -7.80 -1.69 -24.85
C ARG A 155 -8.63 -2.46 -23.83
N LEU A 156 -7.98 -3.09 -22.84
CA LEU A 156 -8.68 -3.82 -21.79
C LEU A 156 -9.58 -2.88 -20.95
N LYS A 157 -9.10 -1.69 -20.59
CA LYS A 157 -9.91 -0.67 -19.89
C LYS A 157 -11.15 -0.25 -20.69
N VAL A 158 -11.01 -0.04 -21.99
CA VAL A 158 -12.15 0.31 -22.88
C VAL A 158 -13.15 -0.85 -22.98
N ILE A 159 -12.67 -2.10 -23.04
CA ILE A 159 -13.55 -3.29 -23.04
C ILE A 159 -14.30 -3.42 -21.70
N CYS A 160 -13.63 -3.23 -20.56
CA CYS A 160 -14.29 -3.25 -19.26
C CYS A 160 -15.32 -2.12 -19.14
N LEU A 161 -15.01 -0.91 -19.62
CA LEU A 161 -15.94 0.21 -19.65
C LEU A 161 -17.17 -0.10 -20.52
N SER A 162 -16.99 -0.69 -21.70
CA SER A 162 -18.13 -1.01 -22.57
C SER A 162 -19.04 -2.07 -21.94
N ILE A 163 -18.48 -3.04 -21.22
CA ILE A 163 -19.27 -4.02 -20.45
C ILE A 163 -20.05 -3.33 -19.32
N LEU A 164 -19.44 -2.40 -18.57
CA LEU A 164 -20.14 -1.64 -17.52
C LEU A 164 -21.27 -0.77 -18.09
N VAL A 165 -21.05 -0.11 -19.22
CA VAL A 165 -22.11 0.66 -19.90
C VAL A 165 -23.24 -0.26 -20.34
N ALA A 166 -22.93 -1.43 -20.90
CA ALA A 166 -23.94 -2.40 -21.31
C ALA A 166 -24.74 -2.94 -20.11
N ASP A 167 -24.08 -3.29 -19.00
CA ASP A 167 -24.74 -3.76 -17.76
C ASP A 167 -25.67 -2.68 -17.18
N LEU A 168 -25.20 -1.43 -17.10
CA LEU A 168 -26.02 -0.30 -16.65
C LEU A 168 -27.24 -0.09 -17.55
N LEU A 169 -27.07 -0.15 -18.88
CA LEU A 169 -28.19 -0.04 -19.82
C LEU A 169 -29.20 -1.18 -19.62
N VAL A 170 -28.74 -2.41 -19.47
CA VAL A 170 -29.62 -3.57 -19.19
C VAL A 170 -30.34 -3.40 -17.85
N TYR A 171 -29.67 -2.91 -16.81
CA TYR A 171 -30.26 -2.65 -15.50
C TYR A 171 -31.30 -1.54 -15.55
N THR A 172 -31.05 -0.45 -16.29
CA THR A 172 -32.07 0.60 -16.51
C THR A 172 -33.31 0.08 -17.25
N LEU A 173 -33.12 -0.81 -18.23
CA LEU A 173 -34.21 -1.44 -18.97
C LEU A 173 -35.02 -2.40 -18.09
N TYR A 174 -34.38 -3.09 -17.14
CA TYR A 174 -35.05 -3.93 -16.13
C TYR A 174 -35.90 -3.10 -15.16
N LEU A 175 -35.42 -1.94 -14.74
CA LEU A 175 -36.18 -1.01 -13.91
C LEU A 175 -37.35 -0.35 -14.64
N SER A 176 -37.26 -0.22 -15.97
CA SER A 176 -38.38 0.24 -16.79
C SER A 176 -39.40 -0.90 -16.99
N PRO A 177 -40.71 -0.70 -16.71
CA PRO A 177 -41.73 -1.77 -16.76
C PRO A 177 -42.05 -2.27 -18.19
N VAL A 178 -41.22 -1.97 -19.19
CA VAL A 178 -41.55 -2.09 -20.61
C VAL A 178 -40.79 -3.24 -21.31
N ALA A 179 -39.66 -3.74 -20.78
CA ALA A 179 -38.75 -4.57 -21.59
C ALA A 179 -38.25 -5.90 -20.98
N LEU A 180 -37.88 -5.97 -19.70
CA LEU A 180 -37.23 -7.16 -19.12
C LEU A 180 -37.80 -7.49 -17.72
N ASN A 181 -38.37 -8.69 -17.58
CA ASN A 181 -38.96 -9.14 -16.31
C ASN A 181 -37.98 -9.94 -15.42
N PHE A 182 -36.79 -10.30 -15.92
CA PHE A 182 -35.82 -11.10 -15.17
C PHE A 182 -34.38 -10.74 -15.53
N LEU A 183 -33.58 -10.42 -14.51
CA LEU A 183 -32.12 -10.25 -14.64
C LEU A 183 -31.43 -11.43 -13.93
N PRO A 184 -30.88 -12.42 -14.68
CA PRO A 184 -30.32 -13.63 -14.10
C PRO A 184 -29.02 -13.38 -13.33
N VAL A 185 -28.15 -12.49 -13.85
CA VAL A 185 -26.81 -12.24 -13.31
C VAL A 185 -26.45 -10.77 -13.56
N ARG A 186 -25.86 -10.11 -12.57
CA ARG A 186 -25.25 -8.77 -12.72
C ARG A 186 -23.74 -8.92 -12.79
N ILE A 187 -23.13 -8.47 -13.89
CA ILE A 187 -21.70 -8.64 -14.14
C ILE A 187 -20.91 -7.41 -13.64
N ALA A 188 -21.57 -6.26 -13.45
CA ALA A 188 -20.94 -5.02 -13.00
C ALA A 188 -20.02 -5.17 -11.76
N PRO A 189 -20.40 -5.86 -10.65
CA PRO A 189 -19.55 -5.97 -9.47
C PRO A 189 -18.17 -6.57 -9.75
N TYR A 190 -18.09 -7.57 -10.63
CA TYR A 190 -16.82 -8.21 -11.03
C TYR A 190 -15.95 -7.26 -11.84
N ILE A 191 -16.56 -6.57 -12.81
CA ILE A 191 -15.83 -5.65 -13.68
C ILE A 191 -15.33 -4.44 -12.89
N ARG A 192 -16.06 -3.94 -11.89
CA ARG A 192 -15.60 -2.86 -10.99
C ARG A 192 -14.30 -3.24 -10.28
N VAL A 193 -14.20 -4.48 -9.76
CA VAL A 193 -12.97 -4.98 -9.12
C VAL A 193 -11.83 -5.14 -10.11
N ILE A 194 -12.10 -5.73 -11.28
CA ILE A 194 -11.10 -5.85 -12.36
C ILE A 194 -10.62 -4.46 -12.80
N PHE A 195 -11.52 -3.48 -12.88
CA PHE A 195 -11.20 -2.12 -13.24
C PHE A 195 -10.30 -1.46 -12.19
N PHE A 196 -10.61 -1.63 -10.90
CA PHE A 196 -9.78 -1.16 -9.79
C PHE A 196 -8.35 -1.73 -9.86
N ILE A 197 -8.24 -3.05 -10.08
CA ILE A 197 -6.97 -3.75 -10.28
C ILE A 197 -6.16 -3.13 -11.43
N ILE A 198 -6.78 -2.93 -12.61
CA ILE A 198 -6.08 -2.43 -13.81
C ILE A 198 -5.83 -0.91 -13.74
N SER A 199 -6.34 -0.22 -12.73
CA SER A 199 -6.17 1.22 -12.58
C SER A 199 -4.98 1.57 -11.69
N ILE A 200 -4.80 0.86 -10.57
CA ILE A 200 -3.72 1.13 -9.61
C ILE A 200 -2.44 0.39 -10.05
N ARG A 201 -1.36 1.14 -10.31
CA ARG A 201 -0.09 0.60 -10.82
C ARG A 201 0.53 -0.45 -9.89
N ASP A 202 0.42 -0.26 -8.57
CA ASP A 202 1.01 -1.19 -7.61
C ASP A 202 0.25 -2.54 -7.53
N LEU A 203 -1.08 -2.52 -7.68
CA LEU A 203 -1.88 -3.74 -7.79
C LEU A 203 -1.60 -4.48 -9.10
N GLN A 204 -1.44 -3.75 -10.22
CA GLN A 204 -1.04 -4.35 -11.49
C GLN A 204 0.29 -5.09 -11.37
N ARG A 205 1.29 -4.44 -10.75
CA ARG A 205 2.61 -5.04 -10.49
C ARG A 205 2.49 -6.30 -9.64
N SER A 206 1.71 -6.25 -8.56
CA SER A 206 1.46 -7.41 -7.69
C SER A 206 0.83 -8.59 -8.45
N ILE A 207 -0.15 -8.34 -9.32
CA ILE A 207 -0.79 -9.39 -10.13
C ILE A 207 0.11 -9.90 -11.26
N LEU A 208 0.98 -9.06 -11.82
CA LEU A 208 1.99 -9.50 -12.78
C LEU A 208 3.00 -10.44 -12.12
N ILE A 209 3.44 -10.15 -10.89
CA ILE A 209 4.25 -11.07 -10.09
C ILE A 209 3.49 -12.38 -9.91
N LEU A 210 2.24 -12.33 -9.45
CA LEU A 210 1.40 -13.52 -9.24
C LEU A 210 1.30 -14.40 -10.49
N PHE A 211 1.04 -13.81 -11.66
CA PHE A 211 0.95 -14.54 -12.92
C PHE A 211 2.30 -15.15 -13.32
N GLY A 212 3.41 -14.46 -13.06
CA GLY A 212 4.76 -14.97 -13.28
C GLY A 212 5.10 -16.20 -12.44
N MET A 213 4.51 -16.35 -11.25
CA MET A 213 4.71 -17.50 -10.35
C MET A 213 3.73 -18.66 -10.59
N LEU A 214 2.70 -18.45 -11.40
CA LEU A 214 1.60 -19.41 -11.50
C LEU A 214 2.05 -20.77 -12.05
N LYS A 215 3.03 -20.77 -12.97
CA LYS A 215 3.59 -22.01 -13.55
C LYS A 215 4.32 -22.87 -12.49
N THR A 216 5.18 -22.26 -11.69
CA THR A 216 5.91 -22.96 -10.62
C THR A 216 4.96 -23.40 -9.52
N TYR A 217 3.99 -22.55 -9.17
CA TYR A 217 2.94 -22.88 -8.23
C TYR A 217 2.13 -24.12 -8.63
N PHE A 218 1.65 -24.21 -9.88
CA PHE A 218 0.89 -25.39 -10.34
C PHE A 218 1.69 -26.69 -10.29
N ASN A 219 3.02 -26.65 -10.53
CA ASN A 219 3.87 -27.83 -10.41
C ASN A 219 3.91 -28.35 -8.97
N VAL A 220 4.03 -27.45 -7.99
CA VAL A 220 4.04 -27.83 -6.57
C VAL A 220 2.65 -28.26 -6.10
N LEU A 221 1.60 -27.60 -6.60
CA LEU A 221 0.22 -27.99 -6.34
C LEU A 221 -0.05 -29.43 -6.82
N ALA A 222 0.54 -29.85 -7.95
CA ALA A 222 0.43 -31.22 -8.43
C ALA A 222 1.10 -32.23 -7.47
N LEU A 223 2.26 -31.89 -6.89
CA LEU A 223 2.91 -32.71 -5.86
C LEU A 223 2.09 -32.78 -4.58
N TRP A 224 1.51 -31.66 -4.15
CA TRP A 224 0.60 -31.60 -3.00
C TRP A 224 -0.65 -32.45 -3.22
N LEU A 225 -1.27 -32.36 -4.40
CA LEU A 225 -2.42 -33.16 -4.77
C LEU A 225 -2.07 -34.66 -4.78
N LEU A 226 -0.90 -35.02 -5.31
CA LEU A 226 -0.41 -36.40 -5.28
C LEU A 226 -0.25 -36.91 -3.85
N PHE A 227 0.33 -36.12 -2.95
CA PHE A 227 0.44 -36.46 -1.54
C PHE A 227 -0.93 -36.71 -0.92
N LEU A 228 -1.91 -35.81 -1.13
CA LEU A 228 -3.26 -35.96 -0.61
C LEU A 228 -3.97 -37.20 -1.15
N LEU A 229 -3.89 -37.45 -2.47
CA LEU A 229 -4.54 -38.61 -3.09
C LEU A 229 -3.94 -39.92 -2.55
N PHE A 230 -2.62 -39.99 -2.41
CA PHE A 230 -1.91 -41.15 -1.89
C PHE A 230 -2.21 -41.39 -0.40
N SER A 231 -2.10 -40.36 0.44
CA SER A 231 -2.35 -40.46 1.87
C SER A 231 -3.81 -40.83 2.18
N SER A 232 -4.74 -40.31 1.38
CA SER A 232 -6.17 -40.62 1.52
C SER A 232 -6.50 -42.04 1.10
N TRP A 233 -5.81 -42.56 0.08
CA TRP A 233 -5.95 -43.95 -0.34
C TRP A 233 -5.43 -44.89 0.73
N LEU A 234 -4.25 -44.58 1.28
CA LEU A 234 -3.67 -45.33 2.38
C LEU A 234 -4.56 -45.32 3.63
N ALA A 235 -5.12 -44.15 3.99
CA ALA A 235 -6.07 -44.03 5.09
C ALA A 235 -7.33 -44.88 4.85
N TYR A 236 -7.91 -44.80 3.64
CA TYR A 236 -9.12 -45.55 3.31
C TYR A 236 -8.91 -47.06 3.46
N VAL A 237 -7.82 -47.60 2.89
CA VAL A 237 -7.49 -49.02 2.97
C VAL A 237 -7.13 -49.45 4.40
N MET A 238 -6.40 -48.62 5.15
CA MET A 238 -5.98 -48.96 6.51
C MET A 238 -7.14 -49.03 7.51
N PHE A 239 -8.19 -48.22 7.30
CA PHE A 239 -9.31 -48.07 8.23
C PHE A 239 -10.62 -48.71 7.74
N GLU A 240 -10.65 -49.34 6.57
CA GLU A 240 -11.85 -49.94 5.94
C GLU A 240 -12.64 -50.83 6.92
N ASP A 241 -11.97 -51.75 7.60
CA ASP A 241 -12.60 -52.71 8.53
C ASP A 241 -12.85 -52.17 9.95
N THR A 242 -12.45 -50.92 10.22
CA THR A 242 -12.53 -50.32 11.57
C THR A 242 -13.82 -49.52 11.78
N GLN A 243 -14.15 -49.17 13.04
CA GLN A 243 -15.27 -48.25 13.32
C GLN A 243 -15.10 -46.89 12.62
N GLN A 244 -13.85 -46.45 12.42
CA GLN A 244 -13.52 -45.23 11.67
C GLN A 244 -13.95 -45.34 10.19
N GLY A 245 -13.71 -46.49 9.55
CA GLY A 245 -14.14 -46.79 8.18
C GLY A 245 -15.65 -46.69 8.00
N LYS A 246 -16.40 -47.10 9.03
CA LYS A 246 -17.87 -47.12 8.98
C LYS A 246 -18.52 -45.77 9.27
N LEU A 247 -17.87 -44.92 10.07
CA LEU A 247 -18.45 -43.64 10.51
C LEU A 247 -17.94 -42.44 9.69
N VAL A 248 -16.64 -42.41 9.37
CA VAL A 248 -15.98 -41.22 8.81
C VAL A 248 -15.39 -41.48 7.42
N PHE A 249 -14.78 -42.66 7.21
CA PHE A 249 -14.11 -43.03 5.95
C PHE A 249 -14.95 -43.99 5.11
N THR A 250 -16.22 -43.63 4.86
CA THR A 250 -17.21 -44.49 4.20
C THR A 250 -16.91 -44.77 2.72
N SER A 251 -16.23 -43.85 2.04
CA SER A 251 -15.80 -43.96 0.65
C SER A 251 -14.45 -43.27 0.44
N TYR A 252 -13.75 -43.59 -0.64
CA TYR A 252 -12.51 -42.88 -0.97
C TYR A 252 -12.71 -41.36 -1.08
N GLY A 253 -13.81 -40.90 -1.67
CA GLY A 253 -14.10 -39.48 -1.83
C GLY A 253 -14.32 -38.75 -0.49
N THR A 254 -15.04 -39.38 0.45
CA THR A 254 -15.21 -38.82 1.80
C THR A 254 -13.92 -38.86 2.60
N THR A 255 -13.10 -39.90 2.44
CA THR A 255 -11.77 -39.96 3.07
C THR A 255 -10.85 -38.88 2.54
N LEU A 256 -10.83 -38.66 1.22
CA LEU A 256 -10.06 -37.58 0.59
C LEU A 256 -10.47 -36.22 1.15
N TYR A 257 -11.76 -35.97 1.28
CA TYR A 257 -12.29 -34.75 1.89
C TYR A 257 -11.83 -34.56 3.35
N GLN A 258 -11.96 -35.59 4.18
CA GLN A 258 -11.58 -35.54 5.59
C GLN A 258 -10.06 -35.39 5.79
N MET A 259 -9.25 -36.06 4.96
CA MET A 259 -7.79 -35.90 4.95
C MET A 259 -7.38 -34.52 4.45
N PHE A 260 -8.06 -33.97 3.45
CA PHE A 260 -7.81 -32.60 3.02
C PHE A 260 -8.10 -31.58 4.12
N ILE A 261 -9.18 -31.73 4.90
CA ILE A 261 -9.41 -30.85 6.06
C ILE A 261 -8.33 -31.09 7.14
N LEU A 262 -7.91 -32.34 7.37
CA LEU A 262 -6.83 -32.64 8.31
C LEU A 262 -5.48 -32.05 7.87
N PHE A 263 -5.22 -31.94 6.57
CA PHE A 263 -4.06 -31.23 6.02
C PHE A 263 -4.03 -29.76 6.47
N THR A 264 -5.21 -29.12 6.57
CA THR A 264 -5.34 -27.76 7.09
C THR A 264 -5.33 -27.69 8.62
N THR A 265 -5.26 -28.84 9.31
CA THR A 265 -5.33 -28.99 10.77
C THR A 265 -6.62 -28.53 11.45
N SER A 266 -7.64 -28.15 10.68
CA SER A 266 -8.86 -27.52 11.22
C SER A 266 -9.82 -28.51 11.89
N ASN A 267 -9.77 -29.80 11.54
CA ASN A 267 -10.57 -30.88 12.17
C ASN A 267 -9.72 -31.77 13.10
N ASN A 268 -8.55 -31.32 13.52
CA ASN A 268 -7.72 -32.00 14.52
C ASN A 268 -8.09 -31.46 15.92
N PRO A 269 -8.49 -32.32 16.88
CA PRO A 269 -8.33 -33.79 16.92
C PRO A 269 -9.54 -34.60 16.40
N ASP A 270 -10.68 -33.97 16.12
CA ASP A 270 -11.98 -34.64 15.99
C ASP A 270 -12.04 -35.77 14.96
N VAL A 271 -11.40 -35.59 13.80
CA VAL A 271 -11.47 -36.54 12.69
C VAL A 271 -10.96 -37.94 13.05
N TRP A 272 -10.01 -38.08 13.97
CA TRP A 272 -9.36 -39.36 14.28
C TRP A 272 -9.67 -39.90 15.68
N ILE A 273 -10.55 -39.23 16.44
CA ILE A 273 -11.01 -39.71 17.76
C ILE A 273 -11.61 -41.13 17.68
N PRO A 274 -12.50 -41.48 16.73
CA PRO A 274 -13.09 -42.82 16.70
C PRO A 274 -12.03 -43.91 16.45
N ALA A 275 -11.06 -43.66 15.56
CA ALA A 275 -9.90 -44.53 15.38
C ALA A 275 -9.09 -44.66 16.68
N TYR A 276 -8.79 -43.55 17.36
CA TYR A 276 -8.01 -43.57 18.60
C TYR A 276 -8.71 -44.31 19.75
N LYS A 277 -10.05 -44.20 19.83
CA LYS A 277 -10.87 -44.98 20.77
C LYS A 277 -10.77 -46.49 20.50
N ALA A 278 -10.66 -46.90 19.24
CA ALA A 278 -10.51 -48.31 18.87
C ALA A 278 -9.11 -48.85 19.20
N SER A 279 -8.05 -48.10 18.89
CA SER A 279 -6.68 -48.44 19.30
C SER A 279 -5.81 -47.19 19.38
N ARG A 280 -5.05 -47.09 20.48
CA ARG A 280 -4.12 -45.98 20.68
C ARG A 280 -3.04 -45.92 19.60
N TRP A 281 -2.66 -47.06 19.00
CA TRP A 281 -1.64 -47.12 17.96
C TRP A 281 -2.04 -46.42 16.66
N TYR A 282 -3.34 -46.24 16.39
CA TYR A 282 -3.79 -45.54 15.20
C TYR A 282 -3.42 -44.04 15.20
N CYS A 283 -3.09 -43.45 16.35
CA CYS A 283 -2.58 -42.08 16.38
C CYS A 283 -1.28 -41.92 15.58
N LEU A 284 -0.45 -42.98 15.46
CA LEU A 284 0.80 -42.93 14.71
C LEU A 284 0.57 -42.57 13.24
N PHE A 285 -0.50 -43.06 12.64
CA PHE A 285 -0.85 -42.71 11.26
C PHE A 285 -1.14 -41.22 11.12
N PHE A 286 -2.02 -40.68 11.97
CA PHE A 286 -2.43 -39.27 11.90
C PHE A 286 -1.30 -38.32 12.29
N VAL A 287 -0.49 -38.66 13.30
CA VAL A 287 0.69 -37.89 13.69
C VAL A 287 1.71 -37.87 12.54
N LEU A 288 1.99 -39.02 11.92
CA LEU A 288 2.89 -39.09 10.77
C LEU A 288 2.34 -38.30 9.57
N TYR A 289 1.03 -38.39 9.31
CA TYR A 289 0.36 -37.65 8.25
C TYR A 289 0.47 -36.13 8.47
N VAL A 290 0.13 -35.65 9.66
CA VAL A 290 0.22 -34.22 10.02
C VAL A 290 1.68 -33.77 9.97
N LEU A 291 2.62 -34.58 10.45
CA LEU A 291 4.05 -34.25 10.42
C LEU A 291 4.54 -34.06 8.98
N LEU A 292 4.26 -35.02 8.09
CA LEU A 292 4.67 -34.95 6.69
C LEU A 292 3.88 -33.89 5.91
N GLY A 293 2.58 -33.79 6.12
CA GLY A 293 1.73 -32.83 5.41
C GLY A 293 2.00 -31.38 5.84
N VAL A 294 1.92 -31.11 7.14
CA VAL A 294 1.87 -29.75 7.71
C VAL A 294 3.25 -29.17 8.02
N TYR A 295 4.29 -29.99 8.21
CA TYR A 295 5.64 -29.45 8.40
C TYR A 295 6.55 -29.65 7.20
N PHE A 296 6.34 -30.67 6.37
CA PHE A 296 7.15 -30.84 5.16
C PHE A 296 6.47 -30.26 3.92
N VAL A 297 5.26 -30.72 3.58
CA VAL A 297 4.62 -30.33 2.29
C VAL A 297 4.19 -28.85 2.26
N THR A 298 3.52 -28.33 3.30
CA THR A 298 3.15 -26.91 3.40
C THR A 298 4.37 -25.97 3.38
N ASN A 299 5.42 -26.28 4.13
CA ASN A 299 6.65 -25.47 4.17
C ASN A 299 7.42 -25.56 2.85
N LEU A 300 7.36 -26.70 2.15
CA LEU A 300 7.88 -26.81 0.79
C LEU A 300 7.11 -25.91 -0.18
N ILE A 301 5.77 -25.86 -0.07
CA ILE A 301 4.94 -24.93 -0.87
C ILE A 301 5.36 -23.49 -0.60
N LEU A 302 5.48 -23.10 0.67
CA LEU A 302 5.95 -21.76 1.06
C LEU A 302 7.32 -21.45 0.46
N ALA A 303 8.28 -22.38 0.54
CA ALA A 303 9.62 -22.20 0.02
C ALA A 303 9.64 -21.99 -1.51
N VAL A 304 8.84 -22.74 -2.26
CA VAL A 304 8.77 -22.56 -3.73
C VAL A 304 8.06 -21.27 -4.10
N VAL A 305 7.00 -20.89 -3.37
CA VAL A 305 6.34 -19.58 -3.57
C VAL A 305 7.32 -18.44 -3.27
N TYR A 306 8.11 -18.55 -2.19
CA TYR A 306 9.13 -17.56 -1.82
C TYR A 306 10.21 -17.39 -2.89
N ASP A 307 10.82 -18.48 -3.38
CA ASP A 307 11.86 -18.42 -4.42
C ASP A 307 11.30 -17.84 -5.73
N SER A 308 10.12 -18.30 -6.13
CA SER A 308 9.44 -17.79 -7.32
C SER A 308 9.07 -16.30 -7.18
N PHE A 309 8.64 -15.88 -5.99
CA PHE A 309 8.33 -14.49 -5.67
C PHE A 309 9.59 -13.62 -5.79
N LYS A 310 10.69 -14.04 -5.16
CA LYS A 310 11.97 -13.32 -5.19
C LYS A 310 12.49 -13.15 -6.62
N SER A 311 12.39 -14.20 -7.44
CA SER A 311 12.79 -14.15 -8.85
C SER A 311 11.96 -13.14 -9.66
N GLN A 312 10.63 -13.12 -9.47
CA GLN A 312 9.76 -12.16 -10.16
C GLN A 312 9.94 -10.74 -9.65
N LEU A 313 10.15 -10.55 -8.34
CA LEU A 313 10.45 -9.25 -7.75
C LEU A 313 11.75 -8.68 -8.33
N ALA A 314 12.83 -9.49 -8.40
CA ALA A 314 14.10 -9.07 -9.00
C ALA A 314 13.94 -8.65 -10.46
N LYS A 315 13.12 -9.37 -11.24
CA LYS A 315 12.80 -9.00 -12.62
C LYS A 315 12.09 -7.65 -12.69
N GLN A 316 11.12 -7.40 -11.81
CA GLN A 316 10.40 -6.13 -11.77
C GLN A 316 11.30 -4.96 -11.37
N VAL A 317 12.14 -5.13 -10.34
CA VAL A 317 13.11 -4.11 -9.92
C VAL A 317 14.08 -3.79 -11.06
N SER A 318 14.58 -4.80 -11.78
CA SER A 318 15.46 -4.58 -12.94
C SER A 318 14.79 -3.77 -14.06
N GLN A 319 13.49 -3.93 -14.27
CA GLN A 319 12.73 -3.15 -15.24
C GLN A 319 12.56 -1.70 -14.78
N MET A 320 12.33 -1.49 -13.48
CA MET A 320 12.29 -0.15 -12.89
C MET A 320 13.64 0.56 -13.02
N ASP A 321 14.75 -0.14 -12.78
CA ASP A 321 16.10 0.40 -12.97
C ASP A 321 16.41 0.72 -14.43
N CYS A 322 15.95 -0.11 -15.37
CA CYS A 322 16.10 0.17 -16.80
C CYS A 322 15.35 1.44 -17.20
N MET A 323 14.12 1.63 -16.70
CA MET A 323 13.34 2.85 -16.92
C MET A 323 14.00 4.08 -16.29
N ARG A 324 14.54 3.96 -15.07
CA ARG A 324 15.33 5.02 -14.42
C ARG A 324 16.52 5.42 -15.28
N ARG A 325 17.34 4.46 -15.71
CA ARG A 325 18.51 4.70 -16.56
C ARG A 325 18.13 5.39 -17.87
N ARG A 326 17.04 4.98 -18.53
CA ARG A 326 16.55 5.63 -19.76
C ARG A 326 16.19 7.09 -19.56
N MET A 327 15.54 7.44 -18.44
CA MET A 327 15.25 8.84 -18.12
C MET A 327 16.52 9.65 -17.89
N LEU A 328 17.52 9.07 -17.20
CA LEU A 328 18.82 9.70 -17.00
C LEU A 328 19.58 9.88 -18.33
N THR A 329 19.55 8.89 -19.22
CA THR A 329 20.12 9.00 -20.57
C THR A 329 19.40 10.09 -21.38
N LYS A 330 18.09 10.25 -21.23
CA LYS A 330 17.34 11.33 -21.87
C LYS A 330 17.75 12.69 -21.30
N ALA A 331 17.85 12.82 -19.98
CA ALA A 331 18.34 14.04 -19.33
C ALA A 331 19.76 14.39 -19.81
N PHE A 332 20.65 13.40 -19.92
CA PHE A 332 21.98 13.54 -20.49
C PHE A 332 21.94 14.08 -21.93
N SER A 333 21.11 13.50 -22.80
CA SER A 333 20.97 13.94 -24.20
C SER A 333 20.44 15.38 -24.34
N LEU A 334 19.69 15.89 -23.36
CA LEU A 334 19.23 17.29 -23.37
C LEU A 334 20.37 18.27 -23.06
N ILE A 335 21.36 17.83 -22.30
CA ILE A 335 22.54 18.62 -21.93
C ILE A 335 23.62 18.54 -23.03
N ASP A 336 23.81 17.36 -23.63
CA ASP A 336 24.76 17.14 -24.72
C ASP A 336 24.25 17.71 -26.06
N LYS A 337 24.42 19.03 -26.23
CA LYS A 337 23.97 19.79 -27.41
C LYS A 337 24.54 19.28 -28.74
N GLN A 338 25.72 18.65 -28.72
CA GLN A 338 26.46 18.28 -29.92
C GLN A 338 26.42 16.76 -30.20
N ASN A 339 25.71 15.98 -29.38
CA ASN A 339 25.74 14.50 -29.41
C ASN A 339 27.17 13.96 -29.42
N MET A 340 28.04 14.56 -28.60
CA MET A 340 29.43 14.16 -28.47
C MET A 340 29.59 12.87 -27.66
N GLY A 341 28.54 12.47 -26.91
CA GLY A 341 28.51 11.27 -26.07
C GLY A 341 29.11 11.48 -24.68
N PHE A 342 29.48 12.71 -24.32
CA PHE A 342 30.09 13.06 -23.04
C PHE A 342 29.65 14.44 -22.54
N LEU A 343 29.71 14.66 -21.22
CA LEU A 343 29.50 15.95 -20.58
C LEU A 343 30.80 16.53 -20.05
N ASN A 344 31.01 17.82 -20.31
CA ASN A 344 32.12 18.60 -19.76
C ASN A 344 31.82 19.08 -18.34
N LYS A 345 32.88 19.40 -17.61
CA LYS A 345 32.82 19.98 -16.26
C LYS A 345 31.85 21.15 -16.14
N GLU A 346 31.89 22.15 -17.03
CA GLU A 346 30.97 23.30 -16.92
C GLU A 346 29.50 22.93 -17.15
N GLN A 347 29.23 21.92 -17.99
CA GLN A 347 27.86 21.46 -18.22
C GLN A 347 27.31 20.78 -16.98
N CYS A 348 28.14 19.97 -16.31
CA CYS A 348 27.78 19.35 -15.04
C CYS A 348 27.55 20.40 -13.96
N ILE A 349 28.47 21.35 -13.73
CA ILE A 349 28.29 22.41 -12.71
C ILE A 349 26.96 23.13 -12.88
N ARG A 350 26.59 23.49 -14.12
CA ARG A 350 25.29 24.13 -14.39
C ARG A 350 24.09 23.24 -14.08
N LEU A 351 24.20 21.93 -14.34
CA LEU A 351 23.17 20.98 -13.93
C LEU A 351 23.05 20.92 -12.41
N PHE A 352 24.16 20.86 -11.68
CA PHE A 352 24.18 20.85 -10.22
C PHE A 352 23.59 22.13 -9.63
N GLU A 353 23.93 23.29 -10.19
CA GLU A 353 23.33 24.57 -9.79
C GLU A 353 21.80 24.56 -9.94
N GLU A 354 21.28 23.99 -11.03
CA GLU A 354 19.83 23.88 -11.24
C GLU A 354 19.17 22.75 -10.43
N LEU A 355 19.89 21.66 -10.16
CA LEU A 355 19.43 20.56 -9.30
C LEU A 355 19.32 21.01 -7.85
N ASN A 356 20.09 22.04 -7.45
CA ASN A 356 20.02 22.63 -6.13
C ASN A 356 18.66 23.31 -5.84
N ASN A 357 17.85 23.59 -6.86
CA ASN A 357 16.48 24.10 -6.68
C ASN A 357 15.48 22.99 -6.25
N TYR A 358 15.91 21.73 -6.26
CA TYR A 358 15.08 20.57 -5.92
C TYR A 358 15.66 19.76 -4.75
N ARG A 359 16.98 19.76 -4.60
CA ARG A 359 17.72 19.03 -3.56
C ARG A 359 18.68 19.97 -2.87
N THR A 360 18.91 19.80 -1.57
CA THR A 360 19.84 20.63 -0.81
C THR A 360 21.28 20.21 -1.08
N LEU A 361 21.81 20.61 -2.23
CA LEU A 361 23.19 20.37 -2.61
C LEU A 361 24.08 21.40 -1.89
N PRO A 362 25.21 20.98 -1.29
CA PRO A 362 26.19 21.92 -0.79
C PRO A 362 26.70 22.77 -1.96
N LYS A 363 26.90 24.06 -1.70
CA LYS A 363 27.50 24.98 -2.68
C LYS A 363 29.00 24.72 -2.74
N ILE A 364 29.38 23.70 -3.50
CA ILE A 364 30.78 23.27 -3.62
C ILE A 364 31.55 24.30 -4.46
N PRO A 365 32.69 24.83 -3.96
CA PRO A 365 33.53 25.71 -4.76
C PRO A 365 34.06 24.97 -6.00
N ARG A 366 34.27 25.69 -7.10
CA ARG A 366 34.59 25.09 -8.41
C ARG A 366 35.86 24.23 -8.45
N GLU A 367 36.76 24.45 -7.50
CA GLU A 367 38.03 23.74 -7.34
C GLU A 367 37.80 22.37 -6.67
N GLU A 368 36.92 22.28 -5.69
CA GLU A 368 36.56 21.00 -5.04
C GLU A 368 35.67 20.15 -5.94
N PHE A 369 34.87 20.78 -6.80
CA PHE A 369 34.11 20.05 -7.82
C PHE A 369 35.02 19.33 -8.83
N GLU A 370 36.25 19.80 -9.07
CA GLU A 370 37.23 19.08 -9.91
C GLU A 370 37.58 17.74 -9.31
N LEU A 371 37.83 17.69 -8.00
CA LEU A 371 38.17 16.45 -7.31
C LEU A 371 37.04 15.42 -7.35
N ILE A 372 35.78 15.89 -7.25
CA ILE A 372 34.60 15.02 -7.37
C ILE A 372 34.44 14.52 -8.81
N PHE A 373 34.65 15.41 -9.78
CA PHE A 373 34.56 15.09 -11.20
C PHE A 373 35.65 14.09 -11.61
N ASP A 374 36.88 14.26 -11.12
CA ASP A 374 38.03 13.40 -11.39
C ASP A 374 37.93 12.02 -10.72
N GLU A 375 37.29 11.92 -9.54
CA GLU A 375 37.03 10.62 -8.91
C GLU A 375 35.87 9.87 -9.61
N LEU A 376 34.90 10.61 -10.13
CA LEU A 376 33.76 10.04 -10.83
C LEU A 376 34.12 9.58 -12.25
N ASP A 377 35.05 10.27 -12.90
CA ASP A 377 35.61 9.94 -14.20
C ASP A 377 36.55 8.72 -14.10
N ASP A 378 35.95 7.53 -14.06
CA ASP A 378 36.68 6.26 -14.10
C ASP A 378 37.47 6.06 -15.41
N SER A 379 37.05 6.76 -16.48
CA SER A 379 37.66 6.73 -17.80
C SER A 379 38.93 7.58 -17.88
N ARG A 380 39.10 8.53 -16.94
CA ARG A 380 40.18 9.52 -16.85
C ARG A 380 40.38 10.33 -18.13
N ASP A 381 39.29 10.61 -18.85
CA ASP A 381 39.28 11.41 -20.07
C ASP A 381 38.73 12.84 -19.86
N PHE A 382 38.59 13.25 -18.60
CA PHE A 382 38.02 14.50 -18.10
C PHE A 382 36.61 14.76 -18.64
N LYS A 383 35.84 13.68 -18.82
CA LYS A 383 34.53 13.68 -19.47
C LYS A 383 33.63 12.66 -18.78
N ILE A 384 32.36 13.03 -18.60
CA ILE A 384 31.38 12.12 -17.99
C ILE A 384 30.56 11.44 -19.09
N ASN A 385 30.65 10.11 -19.14
CA ASN A 385 29.82 9.24 -19.97
C ASN A 385 28.40 9.10 -19.39
N PRO A 386 27.40 8.66 -20.18
CA PRO A 386 26.03 8.50 -19.69
C PRO A 386 25.87 7.52 -18.53
N ASP A 387 26.72 6.49 -18.43
CA ASP A 387 26.70 5.54 -17.30
C ASP A 387 27.33 6.13 -16.03
N GLU A 388 28.45 6.87 -16.16
CA GLU A 388 29.07 7.64 -15.07
C GLU A 388 28.11 8.73 -14.55
N PHE A 389 27.38 9.38 -15.46
CA PHE A 389 26.35 10.36 -15.15
C PHE A 389 25.21 9.75 -14.32
N ALA A 390 24.77 8.54 -14.67
CA ALA A 390 23.70 7.87 -13.94
C ALA A 390 24.12 7.49 -12.52
N ASP A 391 25.35 7.02 -12.35
CA ASP A 391 25.91 6.69 -11.03
C ASP A 391 26.11 7.94 -10.16
N LEU A 392 26.54 9.06 -10.75
CA LEU A 392 26.62 10.35 -10.07
C LEU A 392 25.26 10.82 -9.56
N CYS A 393 24.25 10.80 -10.43
CA CYS A 393 22.89 11.19 -10.07
C CYS A 393 22.34 10.34 -8.92
N HIS A 394 22.68 9.05 -8.92
CA HIS A 394 22.28 8.13 -7.86
C HIS A 394 22.98 8.43 -6.53
N ALA A 395 24.30 8.68 -6.55
CA ALA A 395 25.06 9.03 -5.35
C ALA A 395 24.56 10.35 -4.72
N ILE A 396 24.26 11.34 -5.55
CA ILE A 396 23.61 12.59 -5.14
C ILE A 396 22.27 12.29 -4.48
N ALA A 397 21.51 11.39 -5.09
CA ALA A 397 20.16 11.14 -4.64
C ALA A 397 20.07 10.44 -3.27
N LEU A 398 21.05 9.60 -2.97
CA LEU A 398 21.18 8.89 -1.69
C LEU A 398 21.61 9.80 -0.54
N ARG A 399 22.50 10.76 -0.81
CA ARG A 399 23.10 11.60 0.24
C ARG A 399 22.38 12.90 0.50
N PHE A 400 21.84 13.54 -0.53
CA PHE A 400 21.31 14.88 -0.41
C PHE A 400 19.78 14.83 -0.27
N GLU A 401 19.33 15.40 0.85
CA GLU A 401 17.91 15.53 1.13
C GLU A 401 17.21 16.44 0.11
N LYS A 402 15.92 16.20 -0.09
CA LYS A 402 15.08 17.09 -0.90
C LYS A 402 14.91 18.41 -0.19
N GLU A 403 14.96 19.49 -0.96
CA GLU A 403 14.73 20.83 -0.42
C GLU A 403 13.30 20.94 0.13
N ASP A 404 13.17 21.64 1.26
CA ASP A 404 11.88 21.85 1.91
C ASP A 404 10.98 22.67 0.99
N VAL A 405 9.77 22.17 0.71
CA VAL A 405 8.82 22.90 -0.14
C VAL A 405 8.31 24.11 0.63
N LEU A 406 8.27 25.26 -0.06
CA LEU A 406 7.75 26.50 0.51
C LEU A 406 6.32 26.29 1.01
N SER A 407 6.05 26.80 2.22
CA SER A 407 4.75 26.66 2.86
C SER A 407 3.69 27.50 2.15
N CYS A 408 2.46 26.97 2.02
CA CYS A 408 1.31 27.74 1.51
C CYS A 408 1.08 29.05 2.28
N PHE A 409 1.48 29.09 3.55
CA PHE A 409 1.40 30.27 4.42
C PHE A 409 2.36 31.41 4.03
N GLU A 410 3.32 31.19 3.12
CA GLU A 410 4.13 32.27 2.55
C GLU A 410 3.34 33.21 1.66
N MET A 411 2.13 32.82 1.22
CA MET A 411 1.20 33.70 0.51
C MET A 411 0.78 34.92 1.35
N PHE A 412 0.94 34.86 2.69
CA PHE A 412 0.77 35.99 3.62
C PHE A 412 2.10 36.32 4.35
N PRO A 413 3.07 36.96 3.67
CA PRO A 413 4.45 37.08 4.15
C PRO A 413 4.59 37.95 5.40
N THR A 414 3.72 38.95 5.59
CA THR A 414 3.75 39.87 6.73
C THR A 414 3.52 39.19 8.07
N ILE A 415 2.68 38.16 8.11
CA ILE A 415 2.40 37.38 9.33
C ILE A 415 3.43 36.26 9.48
N TYR A 416 3.76 35.58 8.38
CA TYR A 416 4.61 34.39 8.41
C TYR A 416 6.09 34.70 8.72
N ARG A 417 6.60 35.85 8.28
CA ARG A 417 7.98 36.35 8.55
C ARG A 417 8.07 37.27 9.77
N SER A 418 7.01 37.39 10.56
CA SER A 418 7.04 38.16 11.82
C SER A 418 8.04 37.54 12.80
N PRO A 419 8.75 38.34 13.63
CA PRO A 419 9.68 37.82 14.64
C PRO A 419 9.01 36.90 15.67
N ILE A 420 7.69 37.07 15.89
CA ILE A 420 6.91 36.20 16.77
C ILE A 420 6.71 34.83 16.12
N SER A 421 6.40 34.81 14.82
CA SER A 421 6.25 33.58 14.03
C SER A 421 7.56 32.81 13.95
N GLU A 422 8.70 33.48 13.75
CA GLU A 422 10.00 32.79 13.72
C GLU A 422 10.40 32.21 15.08
N LYS A 423 10.14 32.92 16.18
CA LYS A 423 10.33 32.37 17.54
C LYS A 423 9.44 31.16 17.80
N LEU A 424 8.20 31.18 17.31
CA LEU A 424 7.29 30.04 17.43
C LEU A 424 7.79 28.84 16.61
N LYS A 425 8.22 29.07 15.37
CA LYS A 425 8.80 28.04 14.50
C LYS A 425 10.03 27.39 15.12
N SER A 426 10.96 28.20 15.64
CA SER A 426 12.17 27.69 16.29
C SER A 426 11.86 26.92 17.57
N PHE A 427 10.84 27.33 18.33
CA PHE A 427 10.35 26.58 19.49
C PHE A 427 9.76 25.22 19.09
N VAL A 428 8.86 25.17 18.10
CA VAL A 428 8.23 23.93 17.64
C VAL A 428 9.25 22.95 17.05
N ARG A 429 10.27 23.46 16.36
CA ARG A 429 11.39 22.65 15.82
C ARG A 429 12.38 22.18 16.90
N SER A 430 12.31 22.73 18.11
CA SER A 430 13.23 22.36 19.17
C SER A 430 12.90 20.98 19.76
N PRO A 431 13.90 20.21 20.20
CA PRO A 431 13.66 18.91 20.83
C PRO A 431 12.85 19.03 22.14
N LYS A 432 12.90 20.19 22.80
CA LYS A 432 12.13 20.47 24.04
C LYS A 432 10.62 20.37 23.81
N PHE A 433 10.14 20.82 22.65
CA PHE A 433 8.74 20.67 22.29
C PHE A 433 8.35 19.19 22.19
N GLY A 434 9.20 18.36 21.57
CA GLY A 434 9.01 16.91 21.52
C GLY A 434 8.90 16.28 22.91
N TYR A 435 9.83 16.59 23.82
CA TYR A 435 9.78 16.12 25.21
C TYR A 435 8.49 16.53 25.95
N MET A 436 8.04 17.77 25.75
CA MET A 436 6.81 18.28 26.34
C MET A 436 5.58 17.50 25.87
N ILE A 437 5.46 17.27 24.56
CA ILE A 437 4.35 16.49 23.97
C ILE A 437 4.40 15.03 24.45
N SER A 438 5.59 14.43 24.53
CA SER A 438 5.75 13.07 25.07
C SER A 438 5.32 12.98 26.55
N PHE A 439 5.63 13.98 27.36
CA PHE A 439 5.16 14.02 28.75
C PHE A 439 3.63 14.13 28.83
N ILE A 440 3.03 14.98 27.99
CA ILE A 440 1.57 15.11 27.87
C ILE A 440 0.94 13.77 27.43
N LEU A 441 1.57 13.02 26.53
CA LEU A 441 1.12 11.70 26.11
C LEU A 441 1.11 10.68 27.26
N ILE A 442 2.14 10.69 28.12
CA ILE A 442 2.19 9.81 29.30
C ILE A 442 1.09 10.17 30.30
N LEU A 443 0.85 11.46 30.53
CA LEU A 443 -0.26 11.90 31.38
C LEU A 443 -1.62 11.51 30.80
N ASN A 444 -1.78 11.62 29.47
CA ASN A 444 -2.98 11.19 28.79
C ASN A 444 -3.20 9.68 28.92
N LEU A 445 -2.15 8.85 28.84
CA LEU A 445 -2.26 7.41 29.11
C LEU A 445 -2.81 7.12 30.50
N VAL A 446 -2.28 7.79 31.53
CA VAL A 446 -2.75 7.60 32.91
C VAL A 446 -4.21 8.04 33.05
N ALA A 447 -4.58 9.16 32.43
CA ALA A 447 -5.96 9.63 32.42
C ALA A 447 -6.92 8.61 31.78
N VAL A 448 -6.55 8.04 30.63
CA VAL A 448 -7.35 7.02 29.92
C VAL A 448 -7.48 5.73 30.73
N VAL A 449 -6.41 5.27 31.36
CA VAL A 449 -6.49 4.07 32.22
C VAL A 449 -7.43 4.33 33.40
N ILE A 450 -7.34 5.50 34.04
CA ILE A 450 -8.24 5.85 35.15
C ILE A 450 -9.69 5.96 34.66
N GLU A 451 -9.93 6.66 33.57
CA GLU A 451 -11.27 6.84 32.99
C GLU A 451 -11.92 5.50 32.65
N THR A 452 -11.21 4.63 31.93
CA THR A 452 -11.70 3.30 31.57
C THR A 452 -11.93 2.40 32.78
N THR A 453 -11.09 2.45 33.81
CA THR A 453 -11.36 1.71 35.06
C THR A 453 -12.59 2.22 35.80
N LEU A 454 -12.83 3.54 35.83
CA LEU A 454 -13.99 4.14 36.47
C LEU A 454 -15.29 3.89 35.70
N ASP A 455 -15.22 3.81 34.37
CA ASP A 455 -16.33 3.40 33.49
C ASP A 455 -16.73 1.95 33.78
N ILE A 456 -15.75 1.03 33.88
CA ILE A 456 -16.01 -0.37 34.25
C ILE A 456 -16.63 -0.48 35.66
N GLU A 457 -16.19 0.37 36.60
CA GLU A 457 -16.75 0.44 37.96
C GLU A 457 -18.08 1.22 38.05
N ASN A 458 -18.62 1.76 36.94
CA ASN A 458 -19.83 2.59 36.89
C ASN A 458 -19.81 3.77 37.87
N ASN A 459 -18.64 4.39 38.07
CA ASN A 459 -18.49 5.50 38.99
C ASN A 459 -18.74 6.86 38.30
N SER A 460 -19.56 7.71 38.92
CA SER A 460 -19.87 9.06 38.42
C SER A 460 -18.65 9.97 38.21
N ALA A 461 -17.51 9.65 38.84
CA ALA A 461 -16.23 10.35 38.66
C ALA A 461 -15.71 10.28 37.20
N GLN A 462 -16.17 9.32 36.40
CA GLN A 462 -15.84 9.18 34.98
C GLN A 462 -16.06 10.48 34.20
N LYS A 463 -17.17 11.20 34.45
CA LYS A 463 -17.51 12.43 33.72
C LYS A 463 -16.43 13.51 33.83
N VAL A 464 -15.75 13.58 34.98
CA VAL A 464 -14.66 14.56 35.20
C VAL A 464 -13.44 14.18 34.36
N TRP A 465 -13.07 12.90 34.34
CA TRP A 465 -11.95 12.40 33.55
C TRP A 465 -12.20 12.50 32.05
N GLN A 466 -13.45 12.29 31.61
CA GLN A 466 -13.84 12.49 30.22
C GLN A 466 -13.62 13.95 29.74
N ILE A 467 -13.87 14.95 30.60
CA ILE A 467 -13.59 16.38 30.29
C ILE A 467 -12.08 16.63 30.19
N VAL A 468 -11.31 16.03 31.10
CA VAL A 468 -9.84 16.11 31.08
C VAL A 468 -9.30 15.50 29.79
N GLU A 469 -9.82 14.38 29.34
CA GLU A 469 -9.45 13.76 28.06
C GLU A 469 -9.82 14.60 26.85
N PHE A 470 -11.00 15.19 26.84
CA PHE A 470 -11.39 16.13 25.80
C PHE A 470 -10.41 17.30 25.71
N THR A 471 -9.94 17.78 26.86
CA THR A 471 -8.90 18.82 26.94
C THR A 471 -7.58 18.35 26.34
N PHE A 472 -7.16 17.11 26.61
CA PHE A 472 -5.99 16.52 25.95
C PHE A 472 -6.18 16.42 24.43
N GLY A 473 -7.38 16.07 23.96
CA GLY A 473 -7.75 16.09 22.54
C GLY A 473 -7.39 17.41 21.85
N TRP A 474 -7.81 18.53 22.44
CA TRP A 474 -7.48 19.87 21.93
C TRP A 474 -5.99 20.21 21.95
N ILE A 475 -5.25 19.71 22.93
CA ILE A 475 -3.79 19.89 22.97
C ILE A 475 -3.13 19.23 21.74
N TYR A 476 -3.61 18.07 21.30
CA TYR A 476 -3.09 17.40 20.10
C TYR A 476 -3.51 18.09 18.80
N VAL A 477 -4.72 18.64 18.74
CA VAL A 477 -5.13 19.48 17.60
C VAL A 477 -4.23 20.71 17.50
N LEU A 478 -3.92 21.34 18.63
CA LEU A 478 -3.00 22.46 18.71
C LEU A 478 -1.57 22.05 18.30
N GLU A 479 -1.07 20.92 18.79
CA GLU A 479 0.21 20.33 18.38
C GLU A 479 0.29 20.19 16.85
N MET A 480 -0.73 19.57 16.25
CA MET A 480 -0.84 19.36 14.81
C MET A 480 -0.84 20.70 14.06
N ALA A 481 -1.67 21.65 14.48
CA ALA A 481 -1.75 22.97 13.85
C ALA A 481 -0.41 23.72 13.91
N LEU A 482 0.28 23.67 15.05
CA LEU A 482 1.60 24.28 15.24
C LEU A 482 2.67 23.63 14.36
N LYS A 483 2.67 22.30 14.23
CA LYS A 483 3.58 21.57 13.34
C LYS A 483 3.32 21.91 11.87
N ILE A 484 2.06 21.89 11.42
CA ILE A 484 1.69 22.24 10.03
C ILE A 484 2.08 23.69 9.73
N TYR A 485 1.89 24.62 10.67
CA TYR A 485 2.29 26.01 10.53
C TYR A 485 3.82 26.17 10.45
N SER A 486 4.58 25.41 11.25
CA SER A 486 6.04 25.52 11.35
C SER A 486 6.80 24.87 10.19
N PHE A 487 6.38 23.68 9.77
CA PHE A 487 7.05 22.91 8.71
C PHE A 487 6.44 23.16 7.32
N GLY A 488 5.16 23.53 7.26
CA GLY A 488 4.38 23.52 6.02
C GLY A 488 3.71 22.16 5.80
N PHE A 489 2.55 22.16 5.13
CA PHE A 489 1.73 20.96 4.96
C PHE A 489 2.48 19.83 4.24
N LEU A 490 3.21 20.14 3.17
CA LEU A 490 3.94 19.14 2.37
C LEU A 490 5.11 18.52 3.14
N ASN A 491 5.89 19.34 3.85
CA ASN A 491 7.02 18.84 4.65
C ASN A 491 6.54 18.06 5.88
N TYR A 492 5.42 18.48 6.48
CA TYR A 492 4.75 17.73 7.55
C TYR A 492 4.25 16.36 7.05
N TRP A 493 3.67 16.29 5.84
CA TRP A 493 3.20 15.04 5.24
C TRP A 493 4.33 14.13 4.74
N ARG A 494 5.56 14.65 4.58
CA ARG A 494 6.74 13.85 4.19
C ARG A 494 7.12 12.83 5.26
N ASP A 495 6.92 13.18 6.53
CA ASP A 495 7.26 12.33 7.66
C ASP A 495 6.14 11.32 7.98
N GLY A 496 6.50 10.04 8.06
CA GLY A 496 5.58 8.94 8.38
C GLY A 496 4.89 9.10 9.73
N GLN A 497 5.61 9.59 10.74
CA GLN A 497 5.07 9.78 12.09
C GLN A 497 3.99 10.86 12.10
N ASN A 498 4.28 11.99 11.45
CA ASN A 498 3.36 13.10 11.33
C ASN A 498 2.11 12.74 10.51
N ARG A 499 2.23 11.94 9.44
CA ARG A 499 1.07 11.42 8.68
C ARG A 499 0.12 10.60 9.55
N PHE A 500 0.67 9.68 10.35
CA PHE A 500 -0.12 8.87 11.28
C PHE A 500 -0.84 9.76 12.30
N ASP A 501 -0.11 10.72 12.89
CA ASP A 501 -0.66 11.64 13.87
C ASP A 501 -1.77 12.53 13.33
N PHE A 502 -1.62 12.99 12.09
CA PHE A 502 -2.64 13.75 11.39
C PHE A 502 -3.92 12.95 11.24
N LEU A 503 -3.81 11.72 10.72
CA LEU A 503 -4.95 10.84 10.50
C LEU A 503 -5.67 10.53 11.81
N VAL A 504 -4.94 10.12 12.84
CA VAL A 504 -5.50 9.81 14.16
C VAL A 504 -6.17 11.05 14.77
N THR A 505 -5.54 12.22 14.69
CA THR A 505 -6.11 13.46 15.23
C THR A 505 -7.38 13.88 14.48
N TRP A 506 -7.40 13.77 13.16
CA TRP A 506 -8.62 14.06 12.37
C TRP A 506 -9.75 13.07 12.65
N ILE A 507 -9.48 11.77 12.77
CA ILE A 507 -10.51 10.78 13.14
C ILE A 507 -11.15 11.14 14.48
N ILE A 508 -10.32 11.52 15.46
CA ILE A 508 -10.79 11.92 16.79
C ILE A 508 -11.60 13.22 16.73
N VAL A 509 -11.12 14.24 16.03
CA VAL A 509 -11.82 15.54 15.89
C VAL A 509 -13.15 15.37 15.18
N ILE A 510 -13.21 14.59 14.11
CA ILE A 510 -14.46 14.29 13.39
C ILE A 510 -15.41 13.54 14.33
N GLY A 511 -14.92 12.52 15.04
CA GLY A 511 -15.69 11.78 16.03
C GLY A 511 -16.28 12.69 17.12
N GLU A 512 -15.48 13.57 17.70
CA GLU A 512 -15.90 14.53 18.72
C GLU A 512 -16.87 15.60 18.20
N THR A 513 -16.68 16.04 16.96
CA THR A 513 -17.60 17.00 16.32
C THR A 513 -18.96 16.36 16.09
N ILE A 514 -18.99 15.10 15.66
CA ILE A 514 -20.24 14.34 15.44
C ILE A 514 -21.00 14.14 16.76
N THR A 515 -20.31 13.77 17.84
CA THR A 515 -20.94 13.58 19.16
C THR A 515 -21.52 14.87 19.73
N PHE A 516 -20.87 16.02 19.48
CA PHE A 516 -21.38 17.32 19.91
C PHE A 516 -22.52 17.84 19.03
N ALA A 517 -22.40 17.70 17.71
CA ALA A 517 -23.36 18.26 16.75
C ALA A 517 -24.67 17.45 16.65
N SER A 518 -24.63 16.14 16.93
CA SER A 518 -25.79 15.27 16.89
C SER A 518 -25.94 14.46 18.18
N PRO A 519 -26.45 15.07 19.28
CA PRO A 519 -26.70 14.35 20.53
C PRO A 519 -27.76 13.25 20.40
N ASN A 520 -28.68 13.37 19.43
CA ASN A 520 -29.87 12.50 19.29
C ASN A 520 -30.15 12.02 17.84
N GLY A 521 -29.38 12.44 16.81
CA GLY A 521 -29.84 12.40 15.41
C GLY A 521 -29.33 11.25 14.54
N LEU A 522 -28.30 10.52 14.95
CA LEU A 522 -27.76 9.39 14.20
C LEU A 522 -27.77 8.16 15.09
N THR A 523 -28.87 7.42 15.14
CA THR A 523 -29.03 6.19 15.94
C THR A 523 -27.91 5.17 15.70
N PHE A 524 -27.29 5.18 14.51
CA PHE A 524 -26.12 4.36 14.19
C PHE A 524 -24.81 4.82 14.86
N LEU A 525 -24.62 6.12 15.10
CA LEU A 525 -23.38 6.73 15.66
C LEU A 525 -23.54 7.26 17.10
N SER A 526 -24.77 7.33 17.60
CA SER A 526 -25.16 7.90 18.89
C SER A 526 -25.20 6.87 20.03
N ASN A 527 -25.00 5.59 19.73
CA ASN A 527 -24.85 4.56 20.77
C ASN A 527 -23.51 4.76 21.49
N GLY A 528 -23.51 4.70 22.83
CA GLY A 528 -22.31 4.91 23.67
C GLY A 528 -21.10 4.05 23.30
N GLU A 529 -21.29 2.99 22.51
CA GLU A 529 -20.25 2.14 21.95
C GLU A 529 -19.31 2.87 20.96
N TRP A 530 -19.79 3.82 20.16
CA TRP A 530 -18.92 4.58 19.24
C TRP A 530 -17.98 5.54 19.96
N ILE A 531 -18.46 6.14 21.05
CA ILE A 531 -17.60 6.91 21.96
C ILE A 531 -16.49 6.00 22.49
N ARG A 532 -16.82 4.76 22.89
CA ARG A 532 -15.84 3.77 23.33
C ARG A 532 -14.82 3.39 22.24
N TYR A 533 -15.23 3.28 20.99
CA TYR A 533 -14.30 3.06 19.87
C TYR A 533 -13.39 4.28 19.59
N LEU A 534 -13.91 5.51 19.73
CA LEU A 534 -13.09 6.73 19.68
C LEU A 534 -12.09 6.78 20.85
N LEU A 535 -12.46 6.27 22.04
CA LEU A 535 -11.53 6.09 23.17
C LEU A 535 -10.40 5.12 22.81
N LEU A 536 -10.71 3.98 22.18
CA LEU A 536 -9.69 3.02 21.73
C LEU A 536 -8.75 3.61 20.66
N ALA A 537 -9.28 4.42 19.74
CA ALA A 537 -8.48 5.13 18.75
C ALA A 537 -7.48 6.12 19.37
N ARG A 538 -7.78 6.68 20.56
CA ARG A 538 -6.82 7.53 21.31
C ARG A 538 -5.60 6.74 21.76
N MET A 539 -5.75 5.45 22.09
CA MET A 539 -4.63 4.58 22.47
C MET A 539 -3.64 4.34 21.31
N LEU A 540 -4.06 4.52 20.06
CA LEU A 540 -3.14 4.45 18.91
C LEU A 540 -2.01 5.49 19.01
N ARG A 541 -2.23 6.62 19.70
CA ARG A 541 -1.19 7.62 19.97
C ARG A 541 -0.04 7.07 20.83
N LEU A 542 -0.27 6.01 21.61
CA LEU A 542 0.75 5.36 22.44
C LEU A 542 1.83 4.66 21.60
N ILE A 543 1.54 4.36 20.33
CA ILE A 543 2.55 3.85 19.39
C ILE A 543 3.72 4.85 19.27
N ARG A 544 3.48 6.16 19.44
CA ARG A 544 4.56 7.17 19.48
C ARG A 544 5.55 6.93 20.62
N LEU A 545 5.09 6.46 21.78
CA LEU A 545 5.96 6.18 22.92
C LEU A 545 6.95 5.06 22.60
N LEU A 546 6.51 4.04 21.85
CA LEU A 546 7.37 2.93 21.42
C LEU A 546 8.51 3.43 20.50
N MET A 547 8.26 4.45 19.68
CA MET A 547 9.29 5.04 18.81
C MET A 547 10.36 5.84 19.57
N TYR A 548 10.10 6.23 20.82
CA TYR A 548 11.07 6.94 21.65
C TYR A 548 12.10 5.99 22.29
N VAL A 549 11.72 4.72 22.50
CA VAL A 549 12.61 3.71 23.06
C VAL A 549 13.55 3.20 21.97
N ARG A 550 14.86 3.42 22.11
CA ARG A 550 15.88 3.03 21.10
C ARG A 550 15.75 1.56 20.64
N SER A 551 15.45 0.64 21.56
CA SER A 551 15.29 -0.79 21.26
C SER A 551 14.05 -1.13 20.42
N TYR A 552 12.96 -0.36 20.53
CA TYR A 552 11.74 -0.59 19.77
C TYR A 552 11.61 0.32 18.56
N ARG A 553 12.37 1.43 18.53
CA ARG A 553 12.35 2.39 17.42
C ARG A 553 12.60 1.71 16.09
N ALA A 554 13.63 0.88 16.00
CA ALA A 554 13.95 0.03 14.85
C ALA A 554 12.72 -0.77 14.41
N PHE A 555 12.26 -1.69 15.26
CA PHE A 555 11.11 -2.55 14.98
C PHE A 555 9.84 -1.79 14.55
N VAL A 556 9.48 -0.71 15.23
CA VAL A 556 8.28 0.08 14.93
C VAL A 556 8.46 0.88 13.64
N ALA A 557 9.64 1.46 13.41
CA ALA A 557 9.95 2.15 12.17
C ALA A 557 9.86 1.19 10.98
N THR A 558 10.52 0.03 11.08
CA THR A 558 10.45 -1.04 10.08
C THR A 558 9.01 -1.49 9.86
N PHE A 559 8.24 -1.74 10.92
CA PHE A 559 6.83 -2.11 10.76
C PHE A 559 6.01 -1.04 10.01
N LEU A 560 6.19 0.23 10.38
CA LEU A 560 5.49 1.35 9.73
C LEU A 560 5.96 1.61 8.28
N THR A 561 7.22 1.31 7.94
CA THR A 561 7.73 1.38 6.54
C THR A 561 7.28 0.17 5.71
N LEU A 562 7.09 -0.99 6.35
CA LEU A 562 6.58 -2.20 5.72
C LEU A 562 5.09 -2.12 5.40
N VAL A 563 4.27 -1.45 6.23
CA VAL A 563 2.81 -1.35 6.01
C VAL A 563 2.45 -0.82 4.62
N PRO A 564 2.97 0.34 4.13
CA PRO A 564 2.71 0.81 2.78
C PRO A 564 3.18 -0.17 1.69
N SER A 565 4.29 -0.85 1.93
CA SER A 565 4.87 -1.80 0.98
C SER A 565 4.08 -3.13 0.91
N LEU A 566 3.36 -3.48 2.00
CA LEU A 566 2.42 -4.60 2.10
C LEU A 566 1.06 -4.31 1.45
N MET A 567 0.64 -3.05 1.42
CA MET A 567 -0.70 -2.65 0.93
C MET A 567 -1.04 -3.17 -0.48
N PRO A 568 -0.14 -3.23 -1.48
CA PRO A 568 -0.47 -3.81 -2.78
C PRO A 568 -0.81 -5.30 -2.72
N TYR A 569 -0.14 -6.07 -1.86
CA TYR A 569 -0.39 -7.51 -1.71
C TYR A 569 -1.68 -7.77 -0.91
N LEU A 570 -1.88 -7.04 0.19
CA LEU A 570 -3.14 -7.08 0.94
C LEU A 570 -4.33 -6.60 0.09
N GLY A 571 -4.14 -5.56 -0.71
CA GLY A 571 -5.12 -5.08 -1.68
C GLY A 571 -5.44 -6.11 -2.76
N THR A 572 -4.46 -6.91 -3.19
CA THR A 572 -4.68 -8.02 -4.14
C THR A 572 -5.54 -9.12 -3.50
N ILE A 573 -5.26 -9.51 -2.25
CA ILE A 573 -6.11 -10.43 -1.47
C ILE A 573 -7.53 -9.88 -1.35
N PHE A 574 -7.66 -8.61 -0.97
CA PHE A 574 -8.95 -7.94 -0.86
C PHE A 574 -9.74 -7.95 -2.18
N CYS A 575 -9.09 -7.70 -3.32
CA CYS A 575 -9.75 -7.77 -4.62
C CYS A 575 -10.23 -9.20 -4.96
N VAL A 576 -9.43 -10.22 -4.65
CA VAL A 576 -9.85 -11.62 -4.82
C VAL A 576 -11.05 -11.94 -3.92
N MET A 577 -11.03 -11.49 -2.65
CA MET A 577 -12.19 -11.62 -1.76
C MET A 577 -13.42 -10.91 -2.31
N CYS A 578 -13.30 -9.70 -2.89
CA CYS A 578 -14.42 -9.00 -3.52
C CYS A 578 -15.05 -9.80 -4.70
N ILE A 579 -14.22 -10.45 -5.53
CA ILE A 579 -14.68 -11.31 -6.62
C ILE A 579 -15.41 -12.53 -6.06
N TYR A 580 -14.83 -13.22 -5.08
CA TYR A 580 -15.45 -14.38 -4.43
C TYR A 580 -16.71 -14.00 -3.66
N CYS A 581 -16.78 -12.80 -3.07
CA CYS A 581 -17.96 -12.30 -2.36
C CYS A 581 -19.10 -12.07 -3.35
N SER A 582 -18.82 -11.38 -4.47
CA SER A 582 -19.80 -11.18 -5.54
C SER A 582 -20.37 -12.51 -6.04
N LEU A 583 -19.50 -13.51 -6.20
CA LEU A 583 -19.92 -14.86 -6.61
C LEU A 583 -20.71 -15.58 -5.51
N GLY A 584 -20.28 -15.48 -4.25
CA GLY A 584 -20.95 -16.08 -3.11
C GLY A 584 -22.37 -15.52 -2.92
N VAL A 585 -22.55 -14.21 -3.02
CA VAL A 585 -23.87 -13.56 -2.91
C VAL A 585 -24.80 -13.96 -4.07
N GLN A 586 -24.26 -14.14 -5.28
CA GLN A 586 -25.05 -14.55 -6.44
C GLN A 586 -25.45 -16.03 -6.40
N VAL A 587 -24.60 -16.90 -5.85
CA VAL A 587 -24.83 -18.36 -5.82
C VAL A 587 -25.58 -18.79 -4.56
N PHE A 588 -25.25 -18.20 -3.40
CA PHE A 588 -25.73 -18.63 -2.08
C PHE A 588 -26.68 -17.65 -1.40
N GLY A 589 -27.02 -16.54 -2.05
CA GLY A 589 -27.82 -15.48 -1.47
C GLY A 589 -29.24 -15.93 -1.08
N GLY A 590 -29.65 -15.63 0.16
CA GLY A 590 -30.99 -15.87 0.69
C GLY A 590 -31.25 -17.29 1.19
N ILE A 591 -30.27 -18.20 1.07
CA ILE A 591 -30.40 -19.61 1.48
C ILE A 591 -30.40 -19.75 3.01
N VAL A 592 -29.58 -18.95 3.70
CA VAL A 592 -29.49 -18.93 5.17
C VAL A 592 -30.57 -17.99 5.70
N ASN A 593 -31.66 -18.52 6.23
CA ASN A 593 -32.75 -17.72 6.81
C ASN A 593 -33.44 -18.48 7.95
N ALA A 594 -34.13 -17.74 8.82
CA ALA A 594 -34.71 -18.30 10.04
C ALA A 594 -35.87 -19.28 9.80
N GLY A 595 -36.47 -19.32 8.61
CA GLY A 595 -37.55 -20.26 8.28
C GLY A 595 -37.13 -21.44 7.42
N ASN A 596 -35.84 -21.64 7.17
CA ASN A 596 -35.32 -22.79 6.46
C ASN A 596 -34.91 -23.88 7.48
N PRO A 597 -35.72 -24.94 7.67
CA PRO A 597 -35.45 -25.97 8.68
C PRO A 597 -34.16 -26.75 8.38
N SER A 598 -33.74 -26.82 7.12
CA SER A 598 -32.48 -27.46 6.75
C SER A 598 -31.25 -26.71 7.26
N VAL A 599 -31.37 -25.45 7.68
CA VAL A 599 -30.26 -24.70 8.30
C VAL A 599 -30.11 -25.08 9.77
N GLU A 600 -31.22 -25.33 10.49
CA GLU A 600 -31.21 -25.75 11.90
C GLU A 600 -30.48 -27.09 12.11
N GLU A 601 -30.44 -27.93 11.07
CA GLU A 601 -29.73 -29.22 11.07
C GLU A 601 -28.23 -29.09 10.76
N THR A 602 -27.72 -27.89 10.45
CA THR A 602 -26.32 -27.70 10.04
C THR A 602 -25.41 -27.23 11.18
N ASP A 603 -24.10 -27.43 11.01
CA ASP A 603 -23.06 -26.99 11.95
C ASP A 603 -23.07 -25.46 12.18
N ILE A 604 -23.55 -24.68 11.20
CA ILE A 604 -23.74 -23.22 11.32
C ILE A 604 -24.73 -22.88 12.45
N ALA A 605 -25.80 -23.67 12.60
CA ALA A 605 -26.80 -23.46 13.63
C ALA A 605 -26.29 -23.85 15.02
N GLU A 606 -25.56 -24.96 15.11
CA GLU A 606 -25.00 -25.46 16.37
C GLU A 606 -24.01 -24.46 16.99
N ASN A 607 -23.20 -23.79 16.15
CA ASN A 607 -22.18 -22.84 16.59
C ASN A 607 -22.62 -21.37 16.57
N ASP A 608 -23.92 -21.09 16.34
CA ASP A 608 -24.49 -19.73 16.28
C ASP A 608 -23.85 -18.82 15.21
N TYR A 609 -23.47 -19.40 14.06
CA TYR A 609 -22.79 -18.72 12.96
C TYR A 609 -23.75 -18.11 11.91
N TRP A 610 -25.00 -17.87 12.27
CA TRP A 610 -26.05 -17.35 11.36
C TRP A 610 -25.68 -16.07 10.63
N LEU A 611 -24.92 -15.18 11.29
CA LEU A 611 -24.47 -13.89 10.77
C LEU A 611 -23.35 -14.03 9.72
N PHE A 612 -22.59 -15.13 9.74
CA PHE A 612 -21.50 -15.40 8.80
C PHE A 612 -22.02 -16.12 7.56
N ASN A 613 -22.81 -15.39 6.78
CA ASN A 613 -23.49 -15.89 5.59
C ASN A 613 -23.12 -15.09 4.32
N PHE A 614 -23.61 -15.57 3.17
CA PHE A 614 -23.47 -14.90 1.86
C PHE A 614 -24.78 -14.23 1.40
N ASN A 615 -25.65 -13.81 2.32
CA ASN A 615 -26.91 -13.15 1.94
C ASN A 615 -26.66 -11.74 1.44
N ASP A 616 -25.72 -11.02 2.03
CA ASP A 616 -25.30 -9.70 1.58
C ASP A 616 -23.78 -9.59 1.42
N TYR A 617 -23.35 -8.51 0.78
CA TYR A 617 -21.95 -8.29 0.45
C TYR A 617 -21.06 -8.06 1.70
N PRO A 618 -21.48 -7.29 2.72
CA PRO A 618 -20.72 -7.13 3.95
C PRO A 618 -20.53 -8.43 4.73
N ASN A 619 -21.60 -9.22 4.97
CA ASN A 619 -21.47 -10.49 5.70
C ASN A 619 -20.67 -11.49 4.86
N GLY A 620 -20.83 -11.49 3.54
CA GLY A 620 -20.00 -12.31 2.64
C GLY A 620 -18.52 -11.97 2.75
N MET A 621 -18.17 -10.70 2.88
CA MET A 621 -16.77 -10.26 3.07
C MET A 621 -16.21 -10.73 4.42
N VAL A 622 -16.96 -10.61 5.51
CA VAL A 622 -16.55 -11.10 6.84
C VAL A 622 -16.44 -12.62 6.86
N THR A 623 -17.36 -13.32 6.19
CA THR A 623 -17.32 -14.78 6.05
C THR A 623 -16.08 -15.21 5.29
N LEU A 624 -15.72 -14.54 4.19
CA LEU A 624 -14.47 -14.80 3.46
C LEU A 624 -13.23 -14.48 4.29
N PHE A 625 -13.30 -13.48 5.17
CA PHE A 625 -12.24 -13.21 6.13
C PHE A 625 -12.07 -14.36 7.13
N ASN A 626 -13.17 -14.90 7.67
CA ASN A 626 -13.11 -16.09 8.54
C ASN A 626 -12.52 -17.30 7.81
N LEU A 627 -12.91 -17.50 6.54
CA LEU A 627 -12.32 -18.54 5.68
C LEU A 627 -10.83 -18.29 5.39
N LEU A 628 -10.39 -17.02 5.27
CA LEU A 628 -8.99 -16.65 5.09
C LEU A 628 -8.14 -16.96 6.32
N VAL A 629 -8.69 -16.76 7.52
CA VAL A 629 -8.04 -17.08 8.81
C VAL A 629 -7.94 -18.60 9.02
N MET A 630 -8.68 -19.41 8.27
CA MET A 630 -8.64 -20.88 8.23
C MET A 630 -9.15 -21.60 9.48
N ASN A 631 -9.68 -20.90 10.49
CA ASN A 631 -10.24 -21.54 11.67
C ASN A 631 -11.69 -21.98 11.43
N ASN A 632 -12.01 -23.25 11.74
CA ASN A 632 -13.34 -23.86 11.57
C ASN A 632 -13.95 -23.72 10.16
N TRP A 633 -13.12 -23.45 9.15
CA TRP A 633 -13.57 -23.13 7.79
C TRP A 633 -14.40 -24.27 7.14
N GLN A 634 -14.19 -25.51 7.58
CA GLN A 634 -14.93 -26.69 7.13
C GLN A 634 -16.42 -26.64 7.45
N GLU A 635 -16.84 -25.93 8.50
CA GLU A 635 -18.24 -25.87 8.93
C GLU A 635 -19.08 -25.12 7.90
N TRP A 636 -18.58 -23.99 7.37
CA TRP A 636 -19.22 -23.31 6.24
C TRP A 636 -19.24 -24.20 5.00
N MET A 637 -18.11 -24.81 4.64
CA MET A 637 -18.02 -25.65 3.45
C MET A 637 -19.01 -26.83 3.51
N GLN A 638 -19.12 -27.50 4.65
CA GLN A 638 -20.03 -28.63 4.87
C GLN A 638 -21.49 -28.19 4.90
N SER A 639 -21.79 -27.11 5.63
CA SER A 639 -23.15 -26.59 5.74
C SER A 639 -23.68 -26.10 4.39
N TYR A 640 -22.90 -25.35 3.61
CA TYR A 640 -23.32 -24.92 2.27
C TYR A 640 -23.47 -26.10 1.29
N LYS A 641 -22.68 -27.17 1.43
CA LYS A 641 -22.89 -28.40 0.66
C LYS A 641 -24.24 -29.05 0.99
N GLN A 642 -24.61 -29.12 2.28
CA GLN A 642 -25.90 -29.65 2.72
C GLN A 642 -27.06 -28.77 2.23
N LEU A 643 -26.97 -27.45 2.42
CA LEU A 643 -28.00 -26.48 2.05
C LEU A 643 -28.28 -26.44 0.54
N THR A 644 -27.25 -26.56 -0.29
CA THR A 644 -27.41 -26.58 -1.75
C THR A 644 -27.71 -27.98 -2.31
N GLY A 645 -27.45 -29.03 -1.53
CA GLY A 645 -27.58 -30.43 -1.95
C GLY A 645 -26.59 -30.86 -3.05
N THR A 646 -25.63 -30.01 -3.46
CA THR A 646 -24.71 -30.29 -4.57
C THR A 646 -23.25 -30.31 -4.13
N ALA A 647 -22.49 -31.26 -4.67
CA ALA A 647 -21.05 -31.37 -4.38
C ALA A 647 -20.21 -30.26 -5.04
N TRP A 648 -20.74 -29.59 -6.08
CA TRP A 648 -20.07 -28.49 -6.78
C TRP A 648 -19.79 -27.28 -5.87
N THR A 649 -20.59 -27.11 -4.81
CA THR A 649 -20.35 -26.09 -3.77
C THR A 649 -18.98 -26.24 -3.12
N LEU A 650 -18.45 -27.46 -2.99
CA LEU A 650 -17.09 -27.68 -2.47
C LEU A 650 -16.01 -27.03 -3.35
N ALA A 651 -16.22 -26.96 -4.66
CA ALA A 651 -15.26 -26.34 -5.57
C ALA A 651 -15.07 -24.85 -5.27
N TYR A 652 -16.10 -24.15 -4.79
CA TYR A 652 -15.99 -22.75 -4.36
C TYR A 652 -15.01 -22.59 -3.20
N PHE A 653 -15.21 -23.34 -2.11
CA PHE A 653 -14.36 -23.23 -0.92
C PHE A 653 -12.94 -23.76 -1.16
N ILE A 654 -12.80 -24.87 -1.91
CA ILE A 654 -11.49 -25.43 -2.27
C ILE A 654 -10.72 -24.45 -3.17
N SER A 655 -11.36 -23.87 -4.19
CA SER A 655 -10.68 -22.89 -5.07
C SER A 655 -10.28 -21.63 -4.30
N PHE A 656 -11.09 -21.17 -3.36
CA PHE A 656 -10.74 -20.06 -2.47
C PHE A 656 -9.51 -20.39 -1.60
N TYR A 657 -9.48 -21.57 -0.98
CA TYR A 657 -8.33 -22.04 -0.20
C TYR A 657 -7.04 -22.08 -1.03
N LEU A 658 -7.10 -22.68 -2.22
CA LEU A 658 -5.93 -22.80 -3.10
C LEU A 658 -5.40 -21.42 -3.51
N LEU A 659 -6.29 -20.54 -3.97
CA LEU A 659 -5.91 -19.23 -4.49
C LEU A 659 -5.46 -18.27 -3.37
N THR A 660 -6.22 -18.18 -2.28
CA THR A 660 -5.98 -17.15 -1.28
C THR A 660 -5.01 -17.61 -0.20
N VAL A 661 -5.16 -18.83 0.31
CA VAL A 661 -4.36 -19.32 1.46
C VAL A 661 -3.04 -19.91 0.98
N LEU A 662 -3.07 -20.87 0.05
CA LEU A 662 -1.82 -21.51 -0.41
C LEU A 662 -0.97 -20.62 -1.32
N LEU A 663 -1.56 -19.67 -2.05
CA LEU A 663 -0.82 -18.79 -2.96
C LEU A 663 -0.66 -17.37 -2.38
N LEU A 664 -1.74 -16.63 -2.17
CA LEU A 664 -1.62 -15.21 -1.79
C LEU A 664 -1.10 -14.97 -0.37
N LEU A 665 -1.54 -15.74 0.63
CA LEU A 665 -1.06 -15.58 2.01
C LEU A 665 0.43 -15.96 2.11
N ASN A 666 0.84 -17.04 1.44
CA ASN A 666 2.25 -17.43 1.33
C ASN A 666 3.09 -16.37 0.59
N LEU A 667 2.52 -15.67 -0.40
CA LEU A 667 3.16 -14.52 -1.05
C LEU A 667 3.36 -13.37 -0.05
N VAL A 668 2.35 -13.03 0.75
CA VAL A 668 2.48 -12.00 1.79
C VAL A 668 3.56 -12.37 2.81
N ILE A 669 3.58 -13.63 3.28
CA ILE A 669 4.63 -14.13 4.18
C ILE A 669 6.02 -13.97 3.53
N ALA A 670 6.15 -14.34 2.26
CA ALA A 670 7.40 -14.21 1.53
C ALA A 670 7.88 -12.75 1.43
N PHE A 671 6.96 -11.81 1.16
CA PHE A 671 7.26 -10.39 1.14
C PHE A 671 7.70 -9.87 2.51
N VAL A 672 6.99 -10.21 3.59
CA VAL A 672 7.34 -9.79 4.95
C VAL A 672 8.74 -10.27 5.32
N LEU A 673 9.07 -11.52 5.02
CA LEU A 673 10.39 -12.09 5.29
C LEU A 673 11.50 -11.36 4.50
N GLU A 674 11.31 -11.15 3.20
CA GLU A 674 12.31 -10.45 2.37
C GLU A 674 12.53 -9.02 2.84
N ALA A 675 11.45 -8.31 3.18
CA ALA A 675 11.54 -6.93 3.59
C ALA A 675 12.12 -6.78 5.01
N PHE A 676 11.86 -7.74 5.91
CA PHE A 676 12.53 -7.81 7.21
C PHE A 676 14.02 -8.11 7.06
N PHE A 677 14.41 -9.03 6.16
CA PHE A 677 15.82 -9.31 5.88
C PHE A 677 16.54 -8.10 5.29
N ALA A 678 15.90 -7.39 4.35
CA ALA A 678 16.45 -6.17 3.78
C ALA A 678 16.70 -5.10 4.86
N GLU A 679 15.77 -4.89 5.79
CA GLU A 679 15.97 -3.94 6.88
C GLU A 679 17.09 -4.38 7.84
N MET A 680 17.12 -5.66 8.22
CA MET A 680 18.16 -6.19 9.09
C MET A 680 19.56 -6.04 8.46
N GLU A 681 19.67 -6.18 7.14
CA GLU A 681 20.89 -5.90 6.38
C GLU A 681 21.26 -4.40 6.41
N LEU A 682 20.27 -3.50 6.30
CA LEU A 682 20.48 -2.05 6.40
C LEU A 682 20.99 -1.65 7.80
N GLU A 683 20.37 -2.12 8.88
CA GLU A 683 20.84 -1.84 10.25
C GLU A 683 22.25 -2.40 10.52
N THR A 684 22.55 -3.57 9.96
CA THR A 684 23.89 -4.17 10.05
C THR A 684 24.92 -3.35 9.26
N SER A 685 24.51 -2.70 8.17
CA SER A 685 25.39 -1.81 7.40
C SER A 685 25.67 -0.49 8.13
N GLU A 686 24.64 0.13 8.71
CA GLU A 686 24.77 1.37 9.50
C GLU A 686 25.68 1.16 10.72
N SER A 687 25.47 0.08 11.48
CA SER A 687 26.31 -0.25 12.65
C SER A 687 27.76 -0.59 12.28
N ARG A 688 28.01 -1.14 11.10
CA ARG A 688 29.38 -1.37 10.59
C ARG A 688 30.08 -0.08 10.22
N ASP A 689 29.37 0.90 9.70
CA ASP A 689 29.94 2.19 9.33
C ASP A 689 30.19 3.06 10.58
N GLU A 690 29.29 3.05 11.58
CA GLU A 690 29.57 3.62 12.91
C GLU A 690 30.81 3.01 13.59
N CYS A 691 31.05 1.70 13.41
CA CYS A 691 32.20 1.00 14.00
C CYS A 691 33.53 1.26 13.26
N LYS A 692 33.48 1.65 11.97
CA LYS A 692 34.66 2.10 11.22
C LYS A 692 35.05 3.52 11.60
N ASP A 693 34.07 4.41 11.78
CA ASP A 693 34.31 5.79 12.20
C ASP A 693 34.95 5.90 13.60
N VAL A 694 34.73 4.90 14.47
CA VAL A 694 35.38 4.84 15.79
C VAL A 694 36.81 4.27 15.74
N LYS A 695 37.22 3.59 14.66
CA LYS A 695 38.55 2.95 14.54
C LYS A 695 39.55 3.70 13.65
N ASP A 696 39.12 4.67 12.85
CA ASP A 696 39.99 5.36 11.87
C ASP A 696 40.72 6.62 12.40
N LEU A 697 40.98 6.72 13.71
CA LEU A 697 41.96 7.67 14.26
C LEU A 697 43.41 7.15 14.27
N SER A 698 43.64 5.88 13.91
CA SER A 698 44.99 5.41 13.61
C SER A 698 44.97 4.19 12.68
N TYR A 699 45.81 4.25 11.65
CA TYR A 699 46.21 3.17 10.72
C TYR A 699 45.40 2.92 9.44
N ARG A 700 46.04 3.26 8.31
CA ARG A 700 45.78 2.66 6.97
C ARG A 700 46.04 1.15 7.00
N PRO A 701 45.23 0.34 6.30
CA PRO A 701 45.85 -0.58 5.33
C PRO A 701 45.08 -0.74 4.01
N ARG A 702 45.88 -0.91 2.93
CA ARG A 702 45.48 -1.58 1.69
C ARG A 702 45.10 -3.03 2.00
N TYR A 703 43.92 -3.51 1.57
CA TYR A 703 43.80 -4.58 0.55
C TYR A 703 42.32 -4.85 0.18
N VAL A 704 42.16 -4.89 -1.15
CA VAL A 704 41.17 -5.56 -2.02
C VAL A 704 40.04 -6.36 -1.36
N GLY A 705 38.84 -5.81 -1.50
CA GLY A 705 37.56 -6.50 -1.59
C GLY A 705 36.63 -5.50 -2.29
N THR A 706 36.02 -5.88 -3.41
CA THR A 706 35.21 -5.03 -4.30
C THR A 706 34.07 -4.34 -3.54
N LYS A 707 34.35 -3.13 -3.03
CA LYS A 707 33.34 -2.15 -2.63
C LYS A 707 32.61 -1.68 -3.89
N THR A 708 31.29 -1.63 -3.85
CA THR A 708 30.47 -1.08 -4.93
C THR A 708 30.77 0.42 -5.12
N ARG A 709 30.75 0.88 -6.37
CA ARG A 709 31.19 2.21 -6.85
C ARG A 709 30.60 3.40 -6.05
N SER A 710 29.34 3.28 -5.61
CA SER A 710 28.67 4.23 -4.70
C SER A 710 29.47 4.45 -3.40
N GLN A 711 29.97 3.37 -2.80
CA GLN A 711 30.66 3.39 -1.50
C GLN A 711 32.02 4.11 -1.54
N ARG A 712 32.61 4.40 -2.70
CA ARG A 712 33.86 5.19 -2.81
C ARG A 712 33.59 6.69 -2.88
N VAL A 713 32.61 7.07 -3.69
CA VAL A 713 32.05 8.42 -3.73
C VAL A 713 31.50 8.79 -2.34
N ASP A 714 30.90 7.80 -1.65
CA ASP A 714 30.44 7.90 -0.27
C ASP A 714 31.55 8.25 0.74
N VAL A 715 32.69 7.59 0.67
CA VAL A 715 33.81 7.84 1.61
C VAL A 715 34.43 9.22 1.37
N LEU A 716 34.50 9.68 0.13
CA LEU A 716 35.08 10.99 -0.24
C LEU A 716 34.18 12.17 0.17
N LEU A 717 32.87 12.08 -0.05
CA LEU A 717 31.91 13.10 0.41
C LEU A 717 31.87 13.22 1.94
N HIS A 718 32.03 12.11 2.66
CA HIS A 718 32.06 12.10 4.12
C HIS A 718 33.34 12.74 4.69
N HIS A 719 34.47 12.56 3.99
CA HIS A 719 35.78 13.10 4.39
C HIS A 719 35.95 14.60 4.10
N MET A 720 35.15 15.16 3.18
CA MET A 720 35.09 16.60 2.91
C MET A 720 34.12 17.34 3.84
N LEU A 721 32.96 16.74 4.15
CA LEU A 721 31.99 17.31 5.09
C LEU A 721 32.48 17.35 6.54
N SER A 722 33.31 16.38 6.95
CA SER A 722 33.97 16.42 8.26
C SER A 722 35.02 17.53 8.37
N ALA A 723 35.69 17.87 7.26
CA ALA A 723 36.67 18.95 7.22
C ALA A 723 36.02 20.35 7.32
N GLU A 724 34.82 20.54 6.75
CA GLU A 724 34.08 21.81 6.88
C GLU A 724 33.40 22.00 8.25
N LEU A 725 32.95 20.91 8.89
CA LEU A 725 32.35 20.99 10.23
C LEU A 725 33.36 21.36 11.32
N ASP A 726 34.63 20.99 11.15
CA ASP A 726 35.71 21.40 12.05
C ASP A 726 36.14 22.85 11.83
N GLN A 727 35.93 23.42 10.63
CA GLN A 727 36.28 24.81 10.33
C GLN A 727 35.24 25.84 10.82
N ASN A 728 33.99 25.43 11.05
CA ASN A 728 32.94 26.28 11.63
C ASN A 728 32.83 26.19 13.17
N ARG A 729 33.73 25.43 13.82
CA ARG A 729 33.83 25.30 15.29
C ARG A 729 35.11 25.88 15.90
N SER A 730 36.00 26.46 15.09
CA SER A 730 37.19 27.18 15.52
C SER A 730 36.99 28.69 15.56
#